data_AF-A0A941EIX6-F1
#
_entry.id   AF-A0A941EIX6-F1
#
_cell.length_a   1.000
_cell.length_b   1.000
_cell.length_c   1.000
_cell.angle_alpha   90.00
_cell.angle_beta   90.00
_cell.angle_gamma   90.00
#
_symmetry.space_group_name_H-M   'P 1'
#
loop_
_entity.id
_entity.type
_entity.pdbx_description
1 polymer ?
#
loop_
_entity_poly.entity_id
_entity_poly.type
_entity_poly.pdbx_seq_one_letter_code
_entity_poly.pdbx_strand_id
1 'polypeptide(L)'
;MLEPLFRIVRASDPKADLRLLERAYQVAEKYHRGQRRKSGDPYITHPLSVTTILAELGMDVPTLCAGLLHDTVEDTDYSLDMLRRDFGDTVALLVDGVTKLDKVKLGEAAQAETVRKMVVAMARDIRVLVIKLADRLHNMRTMRYMKREKQEQKSRETLEIYAPLAHRLGMNTIKWELEDLAFAILYPKMYDEIVHLVAERAPKREEFLAQVTDIVQGDLHAARIKATVTGRPKHYYSVYQKMIVRGRDFADIYDLVGIRVLVESVRDCYAALGTIHARWNPVPGRFKDYIAMPKFNMYQSLHTTVIGPEGKPVELQIRTHAMHRRAEYGVAAHWKYKEDGRTGGGSGAKTADAGPGDMAWLRQLLDWQRETADPGEFLDALRFDLSASEVYVFTPKGDVVPLPSGSTPVDFAYAVHTEVGHHCIGARVNGRLVPLESKLDNGDVVEIFTSKAPNAGPSRDWLGFVASPRARNKIRAHFTKERREEAIEQGREQIAKAIRKQGLPLQRLLSSEALSSIALDLHHADISALYAAVGENHVSAQSVVQRLLQTLGGEEGAEEDLAESTIPTLPGDRRERKRSAGDPGVLVKGVEDVWVKLSRCCTPVPGDRILGFVTRGNGVSVHRADCTNIEQLKAQPERMLEVEWAPTASSVFLVSIQIEALDRARLLSDVTRVLSDQHVNILAATVNTSRDRVAMSRFTFEMGDPKHLGHVLKAVRGIEGVYDVYRV
;
A
#
# COMPACT_ATOMS: atom_id res chain seq x y z
N MET A 1 -3.55 48.36 -19.59
CA MET A 1 -4.01 47.03 -19.13
C MET A 1 -3.14 46.45 -18.02
N LEU A 2 -1.80 46.51 -18.10
CA LEU A 2 -0.90 45.92 -17.09
C LEU A 2 -0.66 46.78 -15.82
N GLU A 3 -1.02 48.05 -15.83
CA GLU A 3 -0.70 48.99 -14.75
C GLU A 3 -1.25 48.57 -13.36
N PRO A 4 -2.49 48.06 -13.23
CA PRO A 4 -2.99 47.54 -11.95
C PRO A 4 -2.17 46.35 -11.45
N LEU A 5 -1.78 45.44 -12.34
CA LEU A 5 -0.93 44.29 -12.01
C LEU A 5 0.44 44.75 -11.50
N PHE A 6 1.08 45.72 -12.19
CA PHE A 6 2.37 46.26 -11.76
C PHE A 6 2.30 46.96 -10.40
N ARG A 7 1.19 47.61 -10.07
CA ARG A 7 0.99 48.21 -8.73
C ARG A 7 0.94 47.14 -7.64
N ILE A 8 0.22 46.04 -7.87
CA ILE A 8 0.13 44.91 -6.91
C ILE A 8 1.51 44.26 -6.74
N VAL A 9 2.20 43.99 -7.86
CA VAL A 9 3.54 43.38 -7.83
C VAL A 9 4.53 44.28 -7.09
N ARG A 10 4.57 45.59 -7.37
CA ARG A 10 5.45 46.54 -6.65
C ARG A 10 5.12 46.66 -5.17
N ALA A 11 3.84 46.53 -4.79
CA ALA A 11 3.43 46.55 -3.40
C ALA A 11 3.91 45.29 -2.64
N SER A 12 4.00 44.15 -3.34
CA SER A 12 4.53 42.92 -2.76
C SER A 12 6.06 42.88 -2.77
N ASP A 13 6.69 43.18 -3.92
CA ASP A 13 8.13 43.20 -4.14
C ASP A 13 8.55 44.46 -4.91
N PRO A 14 9.13 45.46 -4.21
CA PRO A 14 9.60 46.69 -4.84
C PRO A 14 10.76 46.50 -5.84
N LYS A 15 11.48 45.38 -5.79
CA LYS A 15 12.65 45.09 -6.65
C LYS A 15 12.32 44.15 -7.83
N ALA A 16 11.06 43.75 -7.97
CA ALA A 16 10.63 42.83 -9.01
C ALA A 16 11.00 43.30 -10.43
N ASP A 17 11.52 42.39 -11.25
CA ASP A 17 11.82 42.66 -12.67
C ASP A 17 10.53 42.71 -13.50
N LEU A 18 9.96 43.90 -13.61
CA LEU A 18 8.73 44.13 -14.37
C LEU A 18 8.93 43.98 -15.89
N ARG A 19 10.17 44.07 -16.40
CA ARG A 19 10.45 43.94 -17.84
C ARG A 19 10.25 42.51 -18.31
N LEU A 20 10.63 41.53 -17.48
CA LEU A 20 10.40 40.12 -17.78
C LEU A 20 8.89 39.81 -17.87
N LEU A 21 8.10 40.38 -16.94
CA LEU A 21 6.64 40.22 -16.92
C LEU A 21 5.97 40.89 -18.11
N GLU A 22 6.43 42.08 -18.51
CA GLU A 22 5.96 42.78 -19.71
C GLU A 22 6.25 41.97 -20.98
N ARG A 23 7.46 41.41 -21.10
CA ARG A 23 7.82 40.51 -22.21
C ARG A 23 6.91 39.27 -22.25
N ALA A 24 6.63 38.65 -21.10
CA ALA A 24 5.73 37.50 -21.01
C ALA A 24 4.32 37.85 -21.49
N TYR A 25 3.80 39.02 -21.12
CA TYR A 25 2.51 39.50 -21.59
C TYR A 25 2.48 39.72 -23.11
N GLN A 26 3.50 40.37 -23.67
CA GLN A 26 3.58 40.62 -25.12
C GLN A 26 3.63 39.32 -25.92
N VAL A 27 4.37 38.32 -25.43
CA VAL A 27 4.41 36.98 -26.03
C VAL A 27 3.03 36.33 -25.96
N ALA A 28 2.39 36.28 -24.79
CA ALA A 28 1.05 35.71 -24.64
C ALA A 28 0.01 36.41 -25.54
N GLU A 29 0.02 37.74 -25.60
CA GLU A 29 -0.89 38.52 -26.45
C GLU A 29 -0.66 38.23 -27.93
N LYS A 30 0.59 38.12 -28.36
CA LYS A 30 0.95 37.83 -29.75
C LYS A 30 0.45 36.46 -30.19
N TYR A 31 0.67 35.42 -29.37
CA TYR A 31 0.31 34.04 -29.72
C TYR A 31 -1.18 33.76 -29.59
N HIS A 32 -1.88 34.41 -28.65
CA HIS A 32 -3.35 34.31 -28.52
C HIS A 32 -4.12 35.31 -29.38
N ARG A 33 -3.45 36.02 -30.30
CA ARG A 33 -4.08 37.03 -31.15
C ARG A 33 -5.10 36.40 -32.08
N GLY A 34 -6.33 36.88 -32.03
CA GLY A 34 -7.45 36.34 -32.81
C GLY A 34 -8.23 35.20 -32.12
N GLN A 35 -7.74 34.69 -30.99
CA GLN A 35 -8.47 33.72 -30.17
C GLN A 35 -9.46 34.44 -29.23
N ARG A 36 -10.69 33.93 -29.16
CA ARG A 36 -11.75 34.44 -28.28
C ARG A 36 -12.21 33.39 -27.29
N ARG A 37 -12.56 33.81 -26.07
CA ARG A 37 -13.23 32.94 -25.09
C ARG A 37 -14.69 32.71 -25.48
N LYS A 38 -15.32 31.74 -24.82
CA LYS A 38 -16.76 31.46 -24.95
C LYS A 38 -17.66 32.62 -24.53
N SER A 39 -17.15 33.55 -23.71
CA SER A 39 -17.81 34.82 -23.36
C SER A 39 -17.78 35.85 -24.50
N GLY A 40 -16.93 35.67 -25.51
CA GLY A 40 -16.70 36.63 -26.59
C GLY A 40 -15.48 37.55 -26.36
N ASP A 41 -14.93 37.55 -25.14
CA ASP A 41 -13.77 38.36 -24.75
C ASP A 41 -12.46 37.87 -25.40
N PRO A 42 -11.46 38.76 -25.56
CA PRO A 42 -10.11 38.35 -25.97
C PRO A 42 -9.53 37.32 -25.00
N TYR A 43 -8.87 36.28 -25.54
CA TYR A 43 -8.35 35.17 -24.73
C TYR A 43 -7.35 35.63 -23.65
N ILE A 44 -6.56 36.67 -23.95
CA ILE A 44 -5.53 37.24 -23.06
C ILE A 44 -6.07 37.73 -21.70
N THR A 45 -7.39 37.98 -21.59
CA THR A 45 -8.03 38.39 -20.33
C THR A 45 -7.94 37.33 -19.24
N HIS A 46 -7.89 36.05 -19.62
CA HIS A 46 -7.75 34.96 -18.67
C HIS A 46 -6.33 34.82 -18.09
N PRO A 47 -5.26 34.65 -18.90
CA PRO A 47 -3.91 34.60 -18.34
C PRO A 47 -3.59 35.83 -17.50
N LEU A 48 -4.09 37.01 -17.88
CA LEU A 48 -3.95 38.24 -17.10
C LEU A 48 -4.66 38.15 -15.74
N SER A 49 -5.89 37.62 -15.70
CA SER A 49 -6.65 37.45 -14.47
C SER A 49 -6.01 36.41 -13.55
N VAL A 50 -5.54 35.28 -14.10
CA VAL A 50 -4.81 34.25 -13.35
C VAL A 50 -3.54 34.83 -12.74
N THR A 51 -2.79 35.61 -13.51
CA THR A 51 -1.58 36.30 -13.04
C THR A 51 -1.90 37.35 -11.98
N THR A 52 -3.05 38.02 -12.07
CA THR A 52 -3.49 38.97 -11.04
C THR A 52 -3.78 38.26 -9.72
N ILE A 53 -4.47 37.11 -9.75
CA ILE A 53 -4.68 36.27 -8.56
C ILE A 53 -3.34 35.84 -7.97
N LEU A 54 -2.38 35.39 -8.81
CA LEU A 54 -1.05 35.00 -8.35
C LEU A 54 -0.26 36.17 -7.74
N ALA A 55 -0.43 37.39 -8.28
CA ALA A 55 0.21 38.59 -7.75
C ALA A 55 -0.40 39.01 -6.39
N GLU A 56 -1.72 38.87 -6.21
CA GLU A 56 -2.39 39.10 -4.92
C GLU A 56 -1.93 38.13 -3.83
N LEU A 57 -1.61 36.89 -4.20
CA LEU A 57 -1.00 35.90 -3.31
C LEU A 57 0.46 36.22 -2.97
N GLY A 58 1.08 37.19 -3.67
CA GLY A 58 2.47 37.60 -3.48
C GLY A 58 3.50 36.65 -4.09
N MET A 59 3.17 35.98 -5.19
CA MET A 59 4.07 35.06 -5.89
C MET A 59 5.23 35.77 -6.60
N ASP A 60 6.32 35.04 -6.83
CA ASP A 60 7.54 35.52 -7.49
C ASP A 60 7.35 35.76 -9.00
N VAL A 61 8.17 36.64 -9.57
CA VAL A 61 8.09 37.03 -11.00
C VAL A 61 8.11 35.84 -11.96
N PRO A 62 8.93 34.78 -11.76
CA PRO A 62 8.89 33.58 -12.61
C PRO A 62 7.52 32.88 -12.61
N THR A 63 6.84 32.81 -11.46
CA THR A 63 5.48 32.24 -11.35
C THR A 63 4.45 33.11 -12.04
N LEU A 64 4.58 34.44 -11.92
CA LEU A 64 3.70 35.38 -12.63
C LEU A 64 3.88 35.27 -14.15
N CYS A 65 5.12 35.12 -14.64
CA CYS A 65 5.39 34.86 -16.05
C CYS A 65 4.82 33.53 -16.50
N ALA A 66 4.96 32.47 -15.70
CA ALA A 66 4.35 31.18 -15.98
C ALA A 66 2.81 31.26 -16.02
N GLY A 67 2.18 32.05 -15.13
CA GLY A 67 0.74 32.31 -15.15
C GLY A 67 0.26 33.01 -16.43
N LEU A 68 1.04 33.94 -16.99
CA LEU A 68 0.73 34.57 -18.28
C LEU A 68 0.89 33.61 -19.47
N LEU A 69 1.81 32.65 -19.35
CA LEU A 69 2.21 31.77 -20.44
C LEU A 69 1.62 30.36 -20.36
N HIS A 70 0.86 30.03 -19.31
CA HIS A 70 0.45 28.64 -19.03
C HIS A 70 -0.34 27.99 -20.19
N ASP A 71 -1.26 28.73 -20.80
CA ASP A 71 -2.07 28.25 -21.93
C ASP A 71 -1.39 28.43 -23.30
N THR A 72 -0.26 29.15 -23.38
CA THR A 72 0.39 29.45 -24.67
C THR A 72 0.93 28.20 -25.35
N VAL A 73 1.49 27.27 -24.57
CA VAL A 73 2.10 26.03 -25.09
C VAL A 73 1.04 24.99 -25.48
N GLU A 74 -0.19 25.14 -25.00
CA GLU A 74 -1.28 24.22 -25.30
C GLU A 74 -2.07 24.63 -26.52
N ASP A 75 -2.44 25.90 -26.57
CA ASP A 75 -3.41 26.42 -27.51
C ASP A 75 -2.78 27.05 -28.75
N THR A 76 -1.45 27.18 -28.79
CA THR A 76 -0.74 27.87 -29.87
C THR A 76 0.49 27.09 -30.34
N ASP A 77 1.09 27.50 -31.46
CA ASP A 77 2.29 26.87 -32.04
C ASP A 77 3.58 27.15 -31.23
N TYR A 78 3.47 27.77 -30.06
CA TYR A 78 4.60 28.08 -29.19
C TYR A 78 5.09 26.83 -28.43
N SER A 79 6.35 26.46 -28.63
CA SER A 79 6.92 25.22 -28.08
C SER A 79 7.63 25.45 -26.74
N LEU A 80 7.74 24.39 -25.94
CA LEU A 80 8.49 24.40 -24.68
C LEU A 80 9.96 24.79 -24.87
N ASP A 81 10.58 24.42 -26.00
CA ASP A 81 11.97 24.78 -26.29
C ASP A 81 12.12 26.27 -26.60
N MET A 82 11.13 26.88 -27.26
CA MET A 82 11.11 28.35 -27.44
C MET A 82 10.92 29.05 -26.10
N LEU A 83 9.99 28.58 -25.27
CA LEU A 83 9.77 29.10 -23.92
C LEU A 83 11.03 29.06 -23.06
N ARG A 84 11.76 27.93 -23.11
CA ARG A 84 13.02 27.74 -22.39
C ARG A 84 14.10 28.72 -22.86
N ARG A 85 14.19 29.01 -24.16
CA ARG A 85 15.15 29.98 -24.71
C ARG A 85 14.81 31.42 -24.30
N ASP A 86 13.53 31.77 -24.29
CA ASP A 86 13.08 33.16 -24.10
C ASP A 86 13.01 33.59 -22.63
N PHE A 87 12.66 32.65 -21.72
CA PHE A 87 12.38 32.91 -20.31
C PHE A 87 13.17 32.02 -19.33
N GLY A 88 13.96 31.07 -19.84
CA GLY A 88 14.81 30.19 -19.03
C GLY A 88 14.12 28.90 -18.56
N ASP A 89 14.92 28.02 -17.94
CA ASP A 89 14.48 26.69 -17.51
C ASP A 89 13.39 26.70 -16.45
N THR A 90 13.41 27.67 -15.53
CA THR A 90 12.46 27.72 -14.41
C THR A 90 11.04 27.97 -14.91
N VAL A 91 10.83 28.98 -15.77
CA VAL A 91 9.50 29.29 -16.32
C VAL A 91 9.02 28.14 -17.22
N ALA A 92 9.93 27.55 -18.01
CA ALA A 92 9.61 26.40 -18.85
C ALA A 92 9.16 25.18 -18.03
N LEU A 93 9.82 24.88 -16.91
CA LEU A 93 9.43 23.80 -16.01
C LEU A 93 8.04 24.03 -15.41
N LEU A 94 7.72 25.27 -15.01
CA LEU A 94 6.42 25.61 -14.43
C LEU A 94 5.30 25.46 -15.45
N VAL A 95 5.47 25.98 -16.66
CA VAL A 95 4.48 25.88 -17.74
C VAL A 95 4.33 24.43 -18.22
N ASP A 96 5.42 23.69 -18.42
CA ASP A 96 5.37 22.25 -18.72
C ASP A 96 4.61 21.46 -17.63
N GLY A 97 4.83 21.83 -16.37
CA GLY A 97 4.12 21.27 -15.23
C GLY A 97 2.61 21.49 -15.28
N VAL A 98 2.15 22.69 -15.66
CA VAL A 98 0.73 23.05 -15.75
C VAL A 98 0.06 22.44 -16.98
N THR A 99 0.70 22.50 -18.14
CA THR A 99 0.15 21.97 -19.41
C THR A 99 -0.04 20.45 -19.40
N LYS A 100 0.88 19.71 -18.77
CA LYS A 100 0.72 18.25 -18.59
C LYS A 100 -0.55 17.86 -17.82
N LEU A 101 -1.20 18.80 -17.13
CA LEU A 101 -2.43 18.60 -16.36
C LEU A 101 -3.69 18.69 -17.22
N ASP A 102 -3.64 19.38 -18.36
CA ASP A 102 -4.84 19.65 -19.17
C ASP A 102 -5.00 18.66 -20.34
N LYS A 103 -3.91 17.99 -20.76
CA LYS A 103 -3.86 17.12 -21.96
C LYS A 103 -4.40 15.68 -21.83
N VAL A 104 -5.22 15.35 -20.84
CA VAL A 104 -5.68 13.95 -20.64
C VAL A 104 -7.20 13.81 -20.85
N LYS A 105 -7.59 12.87 -21.73
CA LYS A 105 -8.94 12.67 -22.29
C LYS A 105 -9.95 12.13 -21.27
N LEU A 106 -11.25 12.13 -21.62
CA LEU A 106 -12.37 11.71 -20.76
C LEU A 106 -12.34 10.21 -20.41
N GLY A 107 -12.55 9.92 -19.13
CA GLY A 107 -12.76 8.60 -18.50
C GLY A 107 -12.36 8.65 -17.01
N GLU A 108 -12.94 7.81 -16.14
CA GLU A 108 -12.56 7.79 -14.71
C GLU A 108 -11.07 7.44 -14.51
N ALA A 109 -10.56 6.46 -15.28
CA ALA A 109 -9.13 6.11 -15.29
C ALA A 109 -8.23 7.26 -15.80
N ALA A 110 -8.77 8.15 -16.63
CA ALA A 110 -8.03 9.26 -17.20
C ALA A 110 -8.01 10.48 -16.26
N GLN A 111 -9.06 10.68 -15.46
CA GLN A 111 -9.05 11.63 -14.34
C GLN A 111 -8.00 11.23 -13.30
N ALA A 112 -7.91 9.94 -12.97
CA ALA A 112 -6.87 9.42 -12.09
C ALA A 112 -5.46 9.69 -12.61
N GLU A 113 -5.23 9.45 -13.90
CA GLU A 113 -3.94 9.69 -14.55
C GLU A 113 -3.56 11.18 -14.57
N THR A 114 -4.56 12.05 -14.73
CA THR A 114 -4.38 13.51 -14.67
C THR A 114 -3.94 13.95 -13.28
N VAL A 115 -4.66 13.50 -12.25
CA VAL A 115 -4.34 13.80 -10.86
C VAL A 115 -2.98 13.22 -10.48
N ARG A 116 -2.62 12.04 -10.99
CA ARG A 116 -1.31 11.43 -10.81
C ARG A 116 -0.19 12.31 -11.40
N LYS A 117 -0.34 12.76 -12.65
CA LYS A 117 0.61 13.68 -13.29
C LYS A 117 0.70 15.02 -12.56
N MET A 118 -0.42 15.50 -12.04
CA MET A 118 -0.49 16.68 -11.17
C MET A 118 0.39 16.50 -9.94
N VAL A 119 0.19 15.44 -9.18
CA VAL A 119 0.97 15.14 -7.98
C VAL A 119 2.48 15.07 -8.29
N VAL A 120 2.87 14.45 -9.40
CA VAL A 120 4.29 14.37 -9.83
C VAL A 120 4.87 15.73 -10.17
N ALA A 121 4.14 16.56 -10.92
CA ALA A 121 4.57 17.90 -11.28
C ALA A 121 4.71 18.79 -10.03
N MET A 122 3.74 18.71 -9.12
CA MET A 122 3.73 19.43 -7.84
C MET A 122 4.87 19.05 -6.92
N ALA A 123 5.23 17.77 -6.89
CA ALA A 123 6.31 17.30 -6.03
C ALA A 123 7.69 17.80 -6.48
N ARG A 124 7.84 18.17 -7.76
CA ARG A 124 9.02 18.88 -8.26
C ARG A 124 8.97 20.36 -7.89
N ASP A 125 7.83 21.00 -8.09
CA ASP A 125 7.64 22.41 -7.73
C ASP A 125 6.17 22.73 -7.39
N ILE A 126 5.95 23.18 -6.15
CA ILE A 126 4.62 23.51 -5.64
C ILE A 126 3.99 24.72 -6.35
N ARG A 127 4.80 25.58 -6.96
CA ARG A 127 4.32 26.76 -7.71
C ARG A 127 3.43 26.33 -8.88
N VAL A 128 3.64 25.13 -9.43
CA VAL A 128 2.75 24.52 -10.44
C VAL A 128 1.32 24.34 -9.91
N LEU A 129 1.15 23.86 -8.67
CA LEU A 129 -0.19 23.73 -8.07
C LEU A 129 -0.82 25.11 -7.85
N VAL A 130 -0.04 26.08 -7.37
CA VAL A 130 -0.56 27.42 -7.09
C VAL A 130 -1.07 28.08 -8.36
N ILE A 131 -0.34 27.94 -9.48
CA ILE A 131 -0.80 28.39 -10.81
C ILE A 131 -2.09 27.66 -11.20
N LYS A 132 -2.16 26.33 -11.02
CA LYS A 132 -3.35 25.55 -11.39
C LYS A 132 -4.58 25.88 -10.54
N LEU A 133 -4.39 26.16 -9.25
CA LEU A 133 -5.47 26.61 -8.36
C LEU A 133 -5.98 28.00 -8.77
N ALA A 134 -5.09 28.91 -9.16
CA ALA A 134 -5.48 30.24 -9.66
C ALA A 134 -6.22 30.15 -11.00
N ASP A 135 -5.75 29.31 -11.93
CA ASP A 135 -6.46 28.98 -13.19
C ASP A 135 -7.85 28.41 -12.88
N ARG A 136 -7.94 27.37 -12.05
CA ARG A 136 -9.21 26.75 -11.68
C ARG A 136 -10.15 27.75 -11.01
N LEU A 137 -9.66 28.62 -10.14
CA LEU A 137 -10.46 29.66 -9.49
C LEU A 137 -11.06 30.62 -10.52
N HIS A 138 -10.25 31.13 -11.45
CA HIS A 138 -10.76 32.01 -12.49
C HIS A 138 -11.76 31.30 -13.42
N ASN A 139 -11.49 30.04 -13.76
CA ASN A 139 -12.43 29.22 -14.53
C ASN A 139 -13.77 29.08 -13.81
N MET A 140 -13.75 28.83 -12.49
CA MET A 140 -14.95 28.75 -11.65
C MET A 140 -15.73 30.08 -11.60
N ARG A 141 -15.04 31.23 -11.56
CA ARG A 141 -15.66 32.56 -11.62
C ARG A 141 -16.38 32.83 -12.96
N THR A 142 -15.95 32.20 -14.05
CA THR A 142 -16.45 32.45 -15.42
C THR A 142 -17.33 31.33 -15.99
N MET A 143 -17.81 30.40 -15.15
CA MET A 143 -18.57 29.21 -15.56
C MET A 143 -19.92 29.49 -16.24
N ARG A 144 -20.46 30.71 -16.13
CA ARG A 144 -21.80 31.09 -16.64
C ARG A 144 -22.00 30.82 -18.13
N TYR A 145 -20.93 30.86 -18.93
CA TYR A 145 -20.98 30.68 -20.39
C TYR A 145 -20.82 29.22 -20.85
N MET A 146 -20.68 28.26 -19.93
CA MET A 146 -20.51 26.84 -20.26
C MET A 146 -21.84 26.08 -20.25
N LYS A 147 -21.91 24.96 -20.96
CA LYS A 147 -23.06 24.03 -20.87
C LYS A 147 -23.17 23.46 -19.45
N ARG A 148 -24.41 23.27 -18.97
CA ARG A 148 -24.71 22.82 -17.60
C ARG A 148 -23.97 21.55 -17.18
N GLU A 149 -23.94 20.54 -18.05
CA GLU A 149 -23.22 19.28 -17.79
C GLU A 149 -21.72 19.50 -17.48
N LYS A 150 -21.05 20.32 -18.29
CA LYS A 150 -19.65 20.68 -18.05
C LYS A 150 -19.47 21.55 -16.81
N GLN A 151 -20.49 22.34 -16.44
CA GLN A 151 -20.45 23.11 -15.20
C GLN A 151 -20.47 22.18 -13.99
N GLU A 152 -21.41 21.22 -13.96
CA GLU A 152 -21.53 20.25 -12.87
C GLU A 152 -20.29 19.37 -12.75
N GLN A 153 -19.75 18.87 -13.87
CA GLN A 153 -18.52 18.08 -13.88
C GLN A 153 -17.34 18.84 -13.27
N LYS A 154 -17.07 20.07 -13.74
CA LYS A 154 -15.96 20.89 -13.23
C LYS A 154 -16.18 21.33 -11.78
N SER A 155 -17.41 21.60 -11.37
CA SER A 155 -17.73 21.94 -9.98
C SER A 155 -17.53 20.76 -9.04
N ARG A 156 -17.92 19.54 -9.46
CA ARG A 156 -17.65 18.32 -8.68
C ARG A 156 -16.15 18.06 -8.55
N GLU A 157 -15.40 18.16 -9.65
CA GLU A 157 -13.93 18.07 -9.63
C GLU A 157 -13.31 19.11 -8.69
N THR A 158 -13.83 20.34 -8.70
CA THR A 158 -13.39 21.43 -7.83
C THR A 158 -13.58 21.11 -6.35
N LEU A 159 -14.75 20.57 -6.00
CA LEU A 159 -15.11 20.26 -4.62
C LEU A 159 -14.40 19.00 -4.09
N GLU A 160 -14.21 17.98 -4.93
CA GLU A 160 -13.58 16.72 -4.54
C GLU A 160 -12.04 16.78 -4.53
N ILE A 161 -11.43 17.58 -5.40
CA ILE A 161 -9.97 17.56 -5.62
C ILE A 161 -9.35 18.92 -5.28
N TYR A 162 -9.71 19.99 -5.98
CA TYR A 162 -8.98 21.27 -5.87
C TYR A 162 -9.20 22.00 -4.53
N ALA A 163 -10.41 21.99 -3.98
CA ALA A 163 -10.69 22.61 -2.68
C ALA A 163 -9.95 21.91 -1.52
N PRO A 164 -9.96 20.56 -1.41
CA PRO A 164 -9.12 19.86 -0.44
C PRO A 164 -7.61 20.10 -0.63
N LEU A 165 -7.13 20.17 -1.87
CA LEU A 165 -5.73 20.50 -2.14
C LEU A 165 -5.37 21.92 -1.69
N ALA A 166 -6.21 22.91 -1.99
CA ALA A 166 -6.04 24.27 -1.49
C ALA A 166 -6.04 24.33 0.05
N HIS A 167 -6.89 23.53 0.71
CA HIS A 167 -6.92 23.42 2.16
C HIS A 167 -5.62 22.86 2.74
N ARG A 168 -5.05 21.82 2.12
CA ARG A 168 -3.75 21.23 2.53
C ARG A 168 -2.59 22.19 2.37
N LEU A 169 -2.60 23.00 1.31
CA LEU A 169 -1.63 24.08 1.13
C LEU A 169 -1.80 25.25 2.10
N GLY A 170 -2.87 25.26 2.91
CA GLY A 170 -3.19 26.38 3.79
C GLY A 170 -3.74 27.60 3.05
N MET A 171 -4.14 27.46 1.78
CA MET A 171 -4.69 28.53 0.94
C MET A 171 -6.20 28.66 1.17
N ASN A 172 -6.58 29.12 2.36
CA ASN A 172 -7.98 29.15 2.78
C ASN A 172 -8.85 30.10 1.94
N THR A 173 -8.30 31.23 1.49
CA THR A 173 -9.05 32.19 0.66
C THR A 173 -9.51 31.56 -0.65
N ILE A 174 -8.61 30.87 -1.36
CA ILE A 174 -8.93 30.14 -2.60
C ILE A 174 -9.88 28.99 -2.32
N LYS A 175 -9.62 28.22 -1.25
CA LYS A 175 -10.46 27.08 -0.85
C LYS A 175 -11.93 27.51 -0.71
N TRP A 176 -12.20 28.50 0.12
CA TRP A 176 -13.58 28.90 0.42
C TRP A 176 -14.30 29.44 -0.81
N GLU A 177 -13.60 30.18 -1.66
CA GLU A 177 -14.18 30.70 -2.88
C GLU A 177 -14.48 29.58 -3.89
N LEU A 178 -13.58 28.61 -4.06
CA LEU A 178 -13.82 27.42 -4.88
C LEU A 178 -15.02 26.61 -4.37
N GLU A 179 -15.11 26.42 -3.04
CA GLU A 179 -16.22 25.72 -2.38
C GLU A 179 -17.56 26.42 -2.63
N ASP A 180 -17.65 27.73 -2.38
CA ASP A 180 -18.88 28.49 -2.53
C ASP A 180 -19.33 28.55 -4.01
N LEU A 181 -18.39 28.73 -4.96
CA LEU A 181 -18.69 28.72 -6.40
C LEU A 181 -19.15 27.34 -6.89
N ALA A 182 -18.48 26.26 -6.45
CA ALA A 182 -18.88 24.91 -6.79
C ALA A 182 -20.25 24.55 -6.18
N PHE A 183 -20.49 24.97 -4.94
CA PHE A 183 -21.74 24.75 -4.22
C PHE A 183 -22.93 25.44 -4.91
N ALA A 184 -22.77 26.71 -5.30
CA ALA A 184 -23.79 27.47 -6.03
C ALA A 184 -24.19 26.79 -7.36
N ILE A 185 -23.23 26.17 -8.05
CA ILE A 185 -23.49 25.47 -9.32
C ILE A 185 -24.15 24.10 -9.07
N LEU A 186 -23.63 23.30 -8.13
CA LEU A 186 -24.11 21.93 -7.89
C LEU A 186 -25.47 21.89 -7.22
N TYR A 187 -25.74 22.79 -6.27
CA TYR A 187 -26.96 22.79 -5.44
C TYR A 187 -27.59 24.20 -5.39
N PRO A 188 -28.09 24.74 -6.52
CA PRO A 188 -28.53 26.13 -6.62
C PRO A 188 -29.67 26.45 -5.65
N LYS A 189 -30.67 25.57 -5.51
CA LYS A 189 -31.81 25.78 -4.60
C LYS A 189 -31.37 25.90 -3.13
N MET A 190 -30.47 25.02 -2.70
CA MET A 190 -29.93 25.04 -1.32
C MET A 190 -29.07 26.28 -1.09
N TYR A 191 -28.29 26.68 -2.09
CA TYR A 191 -27.49 27.89 -2.04
C TYR A 191 -28.37 29.13 -1.86
N ASP A 192 -29.41 29.27 -2.69
CA ASP A 192 -30.34 30.41 -2.64
C ASP A 192 -31.08 30.47 -1.29
N GLU A 193 -31.51 29.33 -0.77
CA GLU A 193 -32.14 29.23 0.56
C GLU A 193 -31.20 29.68 1.68
N ILE A 194 -29.95 29.20 1.68
CA ILE A 194 -28.95 29.61 2.68
C ILE A 194 -28.65 31.11 2.56
N VAL A 195 -28.51 31.64 1.34
CA VAL A 195 -28.27 33.08 1.11
C VAL A 195 -29.44 33.90 1.64
N HIS A 196 -30.68 33.49 1.41
CA HIS A 196 -31.87 34.17 1.91
C HIS A 196 -31.92 34.16 3.45
N LEU A 197 -31.72 32.99 4.07
CA LEU A 197 -31.70 32.84 5.53
C LEU A 197 -30.57 33.66 6.18
N VAL A 198 -29.42 33.77 5.51
CA VAL A 198 -28.31 34.62 5.93
C VAL A 198 -28.72 36.10 5.85
N ALA A 199 -29.30 36.54 4.73
CA ALA A 199 -29.68 37.92 4.50
C ALA A 199 -30.73 38.43 5.51
N GLU A 200 -31.73 37.62 5.83
CA GLU A 200 -32.81 37.96 6.77
C GLU A 200 -32.27 38.28 8.18
N ARG A 201 -31.22 37.57 8.61
CA ARG A 201 -30.63 37.71 9.95
C ARG A 201 -29.35 38.57 9.97
N ALA A 202 -28.93 39.11 8.83
CA ALA A 202 -27.72 39.93 8.72
C ALA A 202 -27.73 41.20 9.59
N PRO A 203 -28.79 42.02 9.63
CA PRO A 203 -28.73 43.32 10.32
C PRO A 203 -28.56 43.17 11.85
N LYS A 204 -29.34 42.29 12.48
CA LYS A 204 -29.22 42.00 13.92
C LYS A 204 -27.84 41.45 14.29
N ARG A 205 -27.24 40.66 13.41
CA ARG A 205 -25.91 40.10 13.62
C ARG A 205 -24.82 41.16 13.47
N GLU A 206 -24.94 42.08 12.51
CA GLU A 206 -23.97 43.16 12.32
C GLU A 206 -23.96 44.11 13.51
N GLU A 207 -25.12 44.44 14.07
CA GLU A 207 -25.25 45.23 15.29
C GLU A 207 -24.58 44.53 16.49
N PHE A 208 -24.89 43.25 16.70
CA PHE A 208 -24.26 42.47 17.77
C PHE A 208 -22.74 42.30 17.57
N LEU A 209 -22.30 42.07 16.33
CA LEU A 209 -20.88 41.96 15.99
C LEU A 209 -20.15 43.29 16.26
N ALA A 210 -20.74 44.42 15.92
CA ALA A 210 -20.19 45.74 16.21
C ALA A 210 -20.06 45.94 17.74
N GLN A 211 -21.13 45.65 18.49
CA GLN A 211 -21.12 45.74 19.95
C GLN A 211 -20.01 44.88 20.60
N VAL A 212 -19.89 43.62 20.19
CA VAL A 212 -18.86 42.72 20.74
C VAL A 212 -17.46 43.16 20.30
N THR A 213 -17.30 43.65 19.06
CA THR A 213 -16.02 44.17 18.55
C THR A 213 -15.55 45.38 19.35
N ASP A 214 -16.44 46.34 19.61
CA ASP A 214 -16.14 47.54 20.40
C ASP A 214 -15.75 47.21 21.83
N ILE A 215 -16.45 46.26 22.46
CA ILE A 215 -16.12 45.78 23.81
C ILE A 215 -14.73 45.15 23.84
N VAL A 216 -14.44 44.20 22.94
CA VAL A 216 -13.15 43.52 22.89
C VAL A 216 -12.03 44.50 22.58
N GLN A 217 -12.26 45.45 21.67
CA GLN A 217 -11.26 46.47 21.33
C GLN A 217 -10.99 47.42 22.50
N GLY A 218 -12.02 47.81 23.25
CA GLY A 218 -11.88 48.60 24.48
C GLY A 218 -11.07 47.89 25.56
N ASP A 219 -11.36 46.61 25.80
CA ASP A 219 -10.67 45.79 26.81
C ASP A 219 -9.19 45.57 26.44
N LEU A 220 -8.89 45.33 25.15
CA LEU A 220 -7.51 45.20 24.67
C LEU A 220 -6.75 46.53 24.75
N HIS A 221 -7.41 47.66 24.46
CA HIS A 221 -6.80 48.98 24.59
C HIS A 221 -6.50 49.32 26.06
N ALA A 222 -7.41 49.01 27.00
CA ALA A 222 -7.18 49.18 28.43
C ALA A 222 -6.00 48.33 28.94
N ALA A 223 -5.82 47.13 28.39
CA ALA A 223 -4.68 46.26 28.65
C ALA A 223 -3.39 46.68 27.93
N ARG A 224 -3.41 47.79 27.16
CA ARG A 224 -2.30 48.30 26.33
C ARG A 224 -1.80 47.31 25.27
N ILE A 225 -2.68 46.45 24.76
CA ILE A 225 -2.38 45.49 23.70
C ILE A 225 -2.81 46.11 22.36
N LYS A 226 -1.86 46.29 21.44
CA LYS A 226 -2.16 46.70 20.07
C LYS A 226 -2.76 45.52 19.31
N ALA A 227 -4.06 45.60 19.03
CA ALA A 227 -4.77 44.55 18.31
C ALA A 227 -5.76 45.13 17.29
N THR A 228 -5.92 44.43 16.17
CA THR A 228 -6.99 44.70 15.20
C THR A 228 -8.08 43.64 15.37
N VAL A 229 -9.27 44.06 15.77
CA VAL A 229 -10.43 43.18 15.93
C VAL A 229 -11.31 43.30 14.70
N THR A 230 -11.62 42.17 14.07
CA THR A 230 -12.44 42.12 12.85
C THR A 230 -13.48 41.01 12.95
N GLY A 231 -14.66 41.26 12.38
CA GLY A 231 -15.66 40.22 12.20
C GLY A 231 -15.21 39.17 11.18
N ARG A 232 -15.50 37.90 11.44
CA ARG A 232 -15.25 36.81 10.49
C ARG A 232 -16.56 36.39 9.80
N PRO A 233 -16.73 36.69 8.50
CA PRO A 233 -17.87 36.15 7.76
C PRO A 233 -17.77 34.63 7.68
N LYS A 234 -18.92 33.95 7.72
CA LYS A 234 -19.03 32.50 7.50
C LYS A 234 -19.34 32.27 6.02
N HIS A 235 -18.61 31.35 5.40
CA HIS A 235 -18.85 30.91 4.02
C HIS A 235 -20.08 30.01 3.93
N TYR A 236 -20.81 30.09 2.82
CA TYR A 236 -22.11 29.43 2.64
C TYR A 236 -21.97 27.91 2.63
N TYR A 237 -20.97 27.39 1.94
CA TYR A 237 -20.70 25.95 1.91
C TYR A 237 -20.37 25.38 3.30
N SER A 238 -19.65 26.15 4.12
CA SER A 238 -19.37 25.76 5.51
C SER A 238 -20.62 25.72 6.39
N VAL A 239 -21.61 26.58 6.12
CA VAL A 239 -22.93 26.54 6.78
C VAL A 239 -23.69 25.29 6.35
N TYR A 240 -23.75 25.04 5.04
CA TYR A 240 -24.35 23.85 4.45
C TYR A 240 -23.80 22.55 5.05
N GLN A 241 -22.47 22.40 5.10
CA GLN A 241 -21.82 21.21 5.65
C GLN A 241 -22.17 21.01 7.13
N LYS A 242 -22.29 22.08 7.92
CA LYS A 242 -22.67 21.99 9.34
C LYS A 242 -24.14 21.61 9.54
N MET A 243 -25.03 22.05 8.65
CA MET A 243 -26.45 21.68 8.71
C MET A 243 -26.64 20.19 8.43
N ILE A 244 -26.06 19.68 7.35
CA ILE A 244 -26.25 18.29 6.92
C ILE A 244 -25.49 17.29 7.78
N VAL A 245 -24.19 17.51 8.01
CA VAL A 245 -23.34 16.49 8.66
C VAL A 245 -23.60 16.39 10.16
N ARG A 246 -24.09 17.47 10.79
CA ARG A 246 -24.29 17.50 12.25
C ARG A 246 -25.76 17.56 12.66
N GLY A 247 -26.70 17.57 11.70
CA GLY A 247 -28.14 17.63 11.96
C GLY A 247 -28.53 18.80 12.89
N ARG A 248 -27.81 19.92 12.82
CA ARG A 248 -28.03 21.08 13.69
C ARG A 248 -28.99 22.05 13.04
N ASP A 249 -29.88 22.61 13.84
CA ASP A 249 -30.79 23.66 13.40
C ASP A 249 -30.02 24.90 12.92
N PHE A 250 -30.54 25.54 11.87
CA PHE A 250 -29.96 26.75 11.29
C PHE A 250 -29.78 27.86 12.34
N ALA A 251 -30.70 27.94 13.31
CA ALA A 251 -30.65 28.91 14.40
C ALA A 251 -29.38 28.78 15.24
N ASP A 252 -29.01 27.57 15.65
CA ASP A 252 -27.83 27.31 16.49
C ASP A 252 -26.51 27.54 15.77
N ILE A 253 -26.48 27.35 14.44
CA ILE A 253 -25.27 27.54 13.62
C ILE A 253 -25.04 29.03 13.35
N TYR A 254 -26.12 29.78 13.12
CA TYR A 254 -26.06 31.18 12.72
C TYR A 254 -25.89 32.14 13.91
N ASP A 255 -26.33 31.75 15.11
CA ASP A 255 -26.21 32.57 16.33
C ASP A 255 -24.79 32.59 16.92
N LEU A 256 -23.88 31.75 16.39
CA LEU A 256 -22.45 31.85 16.71
C LEU A 256 -21.78 32.96 15.91
N VAL A 257 -21.39 34.03 16.60
CA VAL A 257 -20.61 35.13 16.04
C VAL A 257 -19.13 34.81 16.11
N GLY A 258 -18.43 34.98 14.98
CA GLY A 258 -17.00 34.72 14.85
C GLY A 258 -16.21 36.03 14.83
N ILE A 259 -15.26 36.18 15.76
CA ILE A 259 -14.39 37.34 15.87
C ILE A 259 -12.94 36.92 15.67
N ARG A 260 -12.19 37.74 14.95
CA ARG A 260 -10.77 37.57 14.70
C ARG A 260 -9.99 38.72 15.30
N VAL A 261 -9.05 38.39 16.19
CA VAL A 261 -8.14 39.33 16.83
C VAL A 261 -6.75 39.12 16.24
N LEU A 262 -6.21 40.17 15.62
CA LEU A 262 -4.86 40.20 15.06
C LEU A 262 -3.93 41.01 15.96
N VAL A 263 -2.81 40.43 16.35
CA VAL A 263 -1.80 41.07 17.21
C VAL A 263 -0.41 41.05 16.57
N GLU A 264 0.54 41.76 17.16
CA GLU A 264 1.93 41.83 16.67
C GLU A 264 2.73 40.58 17.07
N SER A 265 2.70 40.18 18.34
CA SER A 265 3.54 39.10 18.87
C SER A 265 2.75 37.90 19.41
N VAL A 266 3.43 36.76 19.56
CA VAL A 266 2.84 35.55 20.17
C VAL A 266 2.51 35.77 21.65
N ARG A 267 3.32 36.56 22.37
CA ARG A 267 3.05 36.96 23.75
C ARG A 267 1.71 37.68 23.84
N ASP A 268 1.45 38.59 22.89
CA ASP A 268 0.19 39.35 22.84
C ASP A 268 -1.00 38.46 22.51
N CYS A 269 -0.82 37.33 21.81
CA CYS A 269 -1.90 36.36 21.58
C CYS A 269 -2.42 35.80 22.92
N TYR A 270 -1.52 35.38 23.80
CA TYR A 270 -1.88 34.83 25.11
C TYR A 270 -2.34 35.91 26.07
N ALA A 271 -1.78 37.13 25.99
CA ALA A 271 -2.26 38.27 26.76
C ALA A 271 -3.71 38.62 26.38
N ALA A 272 -4.01 38.70 25.07
CA ALA A 272 -5.36 38.94 24.57
C ALA A 272 -6.34 37.83 24.99
N LEU A 273 -5.90 36.55 24.97
CA LEU A 273 -6.69 35.42 25.46
C LEU A 273 -7.06 35.62 26.95
N GLY A 274 -6.09 35.99 27.79
CA GLY A 274 -6.30 36.26 29.20
C GLY A 274 -7.27 37.41 29.45
N THR A 275 -7.15 38.50 28.70
CA THR A 275 -8.09 39.64 28.77
C THR A 275 -9.51 39.21 28.42
N ILE A 276 -9.69 38.39 27.38
CA ILE A 276 -11.00 37.89 26.96
C ILE A 276 -11.60 36.95 28.02
N HIS A 277 -10.81 36.03 28.59
CA HIS A 277 -11.27 35.11 29.64
C HIS A 277 -11.57 35.79 30.98
N ALA A 278 -10.96 36.94 31.25
CA ALA A 278 -11.31 37.77 32.40
C ALA A 278 -12.67 38.47 32.22
N ARG A 279 -13.05 38.77 30.98
CA ARG A 279 -14.33 39.42 30.64
C ARG A 279 -15.49 38.43 30.56
N TRP A 280 -15.28 37.30 29.89
CA TRP A 280 -16.31 36.31 29.62
C TRP A 280 -15.86 34.90 30.00
N ASN A 281 -16.79 34.15 30.58
CA ASN A 281 -16.54 32.77 30.99
C ASN A 281 -16.30 31.89 29.75
N PRO A 282 -15.14 31.21 29.66
CA PRO A 282 -14.87 30.28 28.57
C PRO A 282 -15.70 29.00 28.71
N VAL A 283 -16.14 28.46 27.58
CA VAL A 283 -16.86 27.18 27.54
C VAL A 283 -15.86 26.02 27.67
N PRO A 284 -15.99 25.12 28.67
CA PRO A 284 -15.09 23.98 28.82
C PRO A 284 -15.01 23.10 27.57
N GLY A 285 -13.80 22.62 27.24
CA GLY A 285 -13.56 21.77 26.07
C GLY A 285 -13.62 22.48 24.71
N ARG A 286 -13.84 23.81 24.68
CA ARG A 286 -13.87 24.62 23.44
C ARG A 286 -12.65 25.51 23.24
N PHE A 287 -11.63 25.38 24.08
CA PHE A 287 -10.34 26.02 23.89
C PHE A 287 -9.40 25.10 23.09
N LYS A 288 -8.73 25.64 22.07
CA LYS A 288 -7.73 24.94 21.27
C LYS A 288 -6.55 25.85 20.99
N ASP A 289 -5.36 25.40 21.39
CA ASP A 289 -4.11 26.12 21.14
C ASP A 289 -3.41 25.56 19.90
N TYR A 290 -3.71 26.15 18.73
CA TYR A 290 -2.99 25.81 17.49
C TYR A 290 -1.69 26.60 17.32
N ILE A 291 -1.29 27.44 18.28
CA ILE A 291 0.04 28.07 18.24
C ILE A 291 1.08 27.06 18.74
N ALA A 292 0.80 26.43 19.88
CA ALA A 292 1.64 25.37 20.45
C ALA A 292 1.58 24.08 19.63
N MET A 293 0.39 23.72 19.15
CA MET A 293 0.16 22.53 18.32
C MET A 293 -0.39 22.94 16.94
N PRO A 294 0.47 23.41 16.02
CA PRO A 294 0.03 23.83 14.69
C PRO A 294 -0.66 22.69 13.94
N LYS A 295 -1.66 23.02 13.12
CA LYS A 295 -2.25 22.03 12.21
C LYS A 295 -1.27 21.69 11.10
N PHE A 296 -1.51 20.58 10.42
CA PHE A 296 -0.72 20.11 9.28
C PHE A 296 -0.49 21.15 8.17
N ASN A 297 -1.51 21.94 7.83
CA ASN A 297 -1.37 23.04 6.86
C ASN A 297 -0.69 24.28 7.45
N MET A 298 0.11 24.11 8.50
CA MET A 298 0.83 25.15 9.25
C MET A 298 -0.09 26.25 9.80
N TYR A 299 -1.38 25.95 9.96
CA TYR A 299 -2.34 26.86 10.55
C TYR A 299 -2.08 27.05 12.03
N GLN A 300 -1.90 28.31 12.42
CA GLN A 300 -1.63 28.74 13.79
C GLN A 300 -2.64 29.80 14.23
N SER A 301 -3.33 29.52 15.35
CA SER A 301 -4.26 30.44 16.00
C SER A 301 -4.73 29.86 17.34
N LEU A 302 -5.00 30.71 18.32
CA LEU A 302 -5.76 30.33 19.51
C LEU A 302 -7.24 30.41 19.20
N HIS A 303 -7.97 29.31 19.42
CA HIS A 303 -9.43 29.26 19.28
C HIS A 303 -10.04 29.12 20.67
N THR A 304 -11.01 29.97 20.98
CA THR A 304 -11.77 29.87 22.22
C THR A 304 -13.22 30.22 21.96
N THR A 305 -14.14 29.55 22.65
CA THR A 305 -15.55 29.92 22.66
C THR A 305 -15.89 30.41 24.06
N VAL A 306 -16.45 31.61 24.15
CA VAL A 306 -16.86 32.25 25.42
C VAL A 306 -18.35 32.58 25.37
N ILE A 307 -18.97 32.71 26.53
CA ILE A 307 -20.35 33.18 26.64
C ILE A 307 -20.32 34.71 26.64
N GLY A 308 -20.68 35.31 25.51
CA GLY A 308 -20.67 36.75 25.28
C GLY A 308 -21.88 37.47 25.87
N PRO A 309 -22.11 38.74 25.47
CA PRO A 309 -23.28 39.49 25.91
C PRO A 309 -24.57 38.77 25.49
N GLU A 310 -25.64 38.96 26.28
CA GLU A 310 -26.95 38.30 26.08
C GLU A 310 -26.93 36.77 26.22
N GLY A 311 -25.86 36.19 26.79
CA GLY A 311 -25.74 34.74 26.99
C GLY A 311 -25.43 33.94 25.72
N LYS A 312 -25.11 34.62 24.62
CA LYS A 312 -24.83 33.99 23.33
C LYS A 312 -23.37 33.55 23.19
N PRO A 313 -23.10 32.37 22.59
CA PRO A 313 -21.73 31.91 22.39
C PRO A 313 -21.00 32.73 21.31
N VAL A 314 -19.81 33.25 21.65
CA VAL A 314 -18.91 33.97 20.74
C VAL A 314 -17.66 33.12 20.51
N GLU A 315 -17.33 32.88 19.24
CA GLU A 315 -16.10 32.20 18.83
C GLU A 315 -15.02 33.23 18.53
N LEU A 316 -13.90 33.18 19.27
CA LEU A 316 -12.76 34.07 19.07
C LEU A 316 -11.57 33.32 18.48
N GLN A 317 -10.93 33.96 17.51
CA GLN A 317 -9.69 33.51 16.89
C GLN A 317 -8.61 34.56 17.09
N ILE A 318 -7.58 34.21 17.86
CA ILE A 318 -6.47 35.12 18.17
C ILE A 318 -5.23 34.61 17.44
N ARG A 319 -4.55 35.47 16.69
CA ARG A 319 -3.32 35.14 15.97
C ARG A 319 -2.53 36.38 15.62
N THR A 320 -1.26 36.23 15.30
CA THR A 320 -0.44 37.37 14.84
C THR A 320 -0.75 37.76 13.39
N HIS A 321 -0.34 38.95 12.96
CA HIS A 321 -0.41 39.33 11.54
C HIS A 321 0.38 38.39 10.62
N ALA A 322 1.50 37.84 11.09
CA ALA A 322 2.28 36.85 10.35
C ALA A 322 1.54 35.51 10.24
N MET A 323 0.98 35.03 11.35
CA MET A 323 0.14 33.81 11.37
C MET A 323 -1.11 33.97 10.52
N HIS A 324 -1.71 35.16 10.47
CA HIS A 324 -2.84 35.47 9.61
C HIS A 324 -2.46 35.36 8.14
N ARG A 325 -1.38 36.02 7.70
CA ARG A 325 -0.89 35.91 6.31
C ARG A 325 -0.59 34.46 5.92
N ARG A 326 0.07 33.70 6.80
CA ARG A 326 0.33 32.27 6.60
C ARG A 326 -0.97 31.45 6.50
N ALA A 327 -1.97 31.77 7.29
CA ALA A 327 -3.23 31.03 7.29
C ALA A 327 -4.17 31.39 6.13
N GLU A 328 -4.07 32.56 5.51
CA GLU A 328 -4.86 32.91 4.33
C GLU A 328 -4.19 32.42 3.04
N TYR A 329 -2.88 32.63 2.93
CA TYR A 329 -2.11 32.39 1.70
C TYR A 329 -1.24 31.12 1.73
N GLY A 330 -1.15 30.44 2.88
CA GLY A 330 -0.51 29.13 2.99
C GLY A 330 0.96 29.14 2.60
N VAL A 331 1.36 28.14 1.79
CA VAL A 331 2.72 27.96 1.28
C VAL A 331 3.21 29.17 0.46
N ALA A 332 2.32 29.91 -0.20
CA ALA A 332 2.68 31.12 -0.95
C ALA A 332 3.28 32.21 -0.05
N ALA A 333 2.81 32.34 1.19
CA ALA A 333 3.35 33.30 2.16
C ALA A 333 4.75 32.91 2.69
N HIS A 334 5.13 31.63 2.62
CA HIS A 334 6.42 31.15 3.13
C HIS A 334 7.57 31.40 2.14
N TRP A 335 7.28 31.40 0.83
CA TRP A 335 8.29 31.61 -0.20
C TRP A 335 8.93 33.00 -0.10
N LYS A 336 8.12 34.02 0.21
CA LYS A 336 8.55 35.40 0.44
C LYS A 336 9.63 35.53 1.53
N TYR A 337 9.54 34.72 2.59
CA TYR A 337 10.47 34.80 3.73
C TYR A 337 11.85 34.17 3.45
N LYS A 338 11.91 33.19 2.53
CA LYS A 338 13.19 32.56 2.12
C LYS A 338 14.05 33.50 1.25
N GLU A 339 13.44 34.46 0.58
CA GLU A 339 14.15 35.43 -0.27
C GLU A 339 14.79 36.56 0.56
N ASP A 340 14.09 37.08 1.57
CA ASP A 340 14.63 38.06 2.51
C ASP A 340 15.83 37.52 3.31
N GLY A 341 15.81 36.22 3.65
CA GLY A 341 16.94 35.54 4.31
C GLY A 341 18.20 35.37 3.44
N ARG A 342 18.10 35.54 2.10
CA ARG A 342 19.25 35.50 1.18
C ARG A 342 19.95 36.85 0.99
N THR A 343 19.32 37.96 1.36
CA THR A 343 19.87 39.31 1.17
C THR A 343 20.58 39.88 2.41
N GLY A 344 20.54 39.19 3.55
CA GLY A 344 21.39 39.45 4.71
C GLY A 344 22.76 38.79 4.55
N GLY A 345 23.80 39.56 4.26
CA GLY A 345 25.17 39.09 4.03
C GLY A 345 25.71 38.20 5.15
N GLY A 346 25.84 36.91 4.86
CA GLY A 346 26.49 35.92 5.71
C GLY A 346 26.85 34.70 4.86
N SER A 347 28.10 34.66 4.41
CA SER A 347 28.68 33.55 3.64
C SER A 347 28.55 32.21 4.39
N GLY A 348 27.97 31.20 3.73
CA GLY A 348 28.16 29.80 4.11
C GLY A 348 26.95 29.00 4.63
N ALA A 349 25.71 29.50 4.52
CA ALA A 349 24.55 28.66 4.81
C ALA A 349 24.23 27.74 3.61
N LYS A 350 24.59 26.46 3.74
CA LYS A 350 24.11 25.35 2.89
C LYS A 350 22.64 25.57 2.56
N THR A 351 22.26 25.32 1.31
CA THR A 351 20.88 25.25 0.82
C THR A 351 19.99 24.54 1.83
N ALA A 352 19.33 25.32 2.68
CA ALA A 352 18.30 24.83 3.56
C ALA A 352 17.13 24.50 2.64
N ASP A 353 17.01 23.21 2.34
CA ASP A 353 15.83 22.55 1.81
C ASP A 353 14.56 23.15 2.42
N ALA A 354 13.44 23.10 1.71
CA ALA A 354 12.14 23.30 2.37
C ALA A 354 12.12 22.45 3.66
N GLY A 355 11.60 22.99 4.77
CA GLY A 355 11.67 22.29 6.05
C GLY A 355 11.18 20.84 5.91
N PRO A 356 11.77 19.85 6.59
CA PRO A 356 11.41 18.44 6.44
C PRO A 356 9.91 18.14 6.59
N GLY A 357 9.16 18.98 7.33
CA GLY A 357 7.71 18.88 7.52
C GLY A 357 6.86 19.44 6.38
N ASP A 358 7.29 20.50 5.68
CA ASP A 358 6.48 21.19 4.65
C ASP A 358 6.21 20.29 3.42
N MET A 359 7.10 19.32 3.20
CA MET A 359 7.12 18.45 2.02
C MET A 359 6.87 16.98 2.35
N ALA A 360 6.69 16.63 3.63
CA ALA A 360 6.53 15.23 4.06
C ALA A 360 5.33 14.56 3.38
N TRP A 361 4.23 15.30 3.26
CA TRP A 361 2.99 14.81 2.63
C TRP A 361 3.09 14.67 1.11
N LEU A 362 3.78 15.60 0.45
CA LEU A 362 4.06 15.54 -0.99
C LEU A 362 5.00 14.39 -1.32
N ARG A 363 6.02 14.15 -0.49
CA ARG A 363 6.91 12.98 -0.59
C ARG A 363 6.13 11.69 -0.36
N GLN A 364 5.25 11.66 0.63
CA GLN A 364 4.36 10.52 0.87
C GLN A 364 3.45 10.22 -0.33
N LEU A 365 2.92 11.25 -1.00
CA LEU A 365 2.14 11.08 -2.24
C LEU A 365 2.97 10.56 -3.41
N LEU A 366 4.24 10.98 -3.54
CA LEU A 366 5.18 10.42 -4.51
C LEU A 366 5.49 8.95 -4.23
N ASP A 367 5.71 8.60 -2.97
CA ASP A 367 5.96 7.21 -2.57
C ASP A 367 4.75 6.34 -2.87
N TRP A 368 3.53 6.84 -2.66
CA TRP A 368 2.30 6.15 -3.05
C TRP A 368 2.18 5.92 -4.56
N GLN A 369 2.61 6.88 -5.37
CA GLN A 369 2.64 6.71 -6.82
C GLN A 369 3.61 5.60 -7.25
N ARG A 370 4.71 5.42 -6.50
CA ARG A 370 5.65 4.31 -6.75
C ARG A 370 5.09 2.96 -6.29
N GLU A 371 4.30 2.95 -5.22
CA GLU A 371 3.73 1.74 -4.62
C GLU A 371 2.44 1.26 -5.32
N THR A 372 1.62 2.15 -5.89
CA THR A 372 0.32 1.82 -6.49
C THR A 372 0.39 1.79 -8.01
N ALA A 373 0.18 0.60 -8.60
CA ALA A 373 0.19 0.41 -10.05
C ALA A 373 -1.09 0.90 -10.75
N ASP A 374 -2.25 0.80 -10.09
CA ASP A 374 -3.55 1.22 -10.64
C ASP A 374 -3.86 2.70 -10.35
N PRO A 375 -4.10 3.54 -11.38
CA PRO A 375 -4.52 4.92 -11.17
C PRO A 375 -5.85 5.06 -10.41
N GLY A 376 -6.80 4.13 -10.61
CA GLY A 376 -8.11 4.18 -9.93
C GLY A 376 -7.99 4.08 -8.42
N GLU A 377 -7.30 3.02 -7.95
CA GLU A 377 -7.00 2.85 -6.52
C GLU A 377 -6.21 4.03 -5.93
N PHE A 378 -5.32 4.63 -6.71
CA PHE A 378 -4.59 5.83 -6.28
C PHE A 378 -5.53 7.02 -6.06
N LEU A 379 -6.49 7.25 -6.97
CA LEU A 379 -7.44 8.35 -6.86
C LEU A 379 -8.36 8.18 -5.64
N ASP A 380 -8.82 6.96 -5.37
CA ASP A 380 -9.67 6.68 -4.21
C ASP A 380 -8.90 6.80 -2.89
N ALA A 381 -7.64 6.33 -2.86
CA ALA A 381 -6.76 6.54 -1.71
C ALA A 381 -6.50 8.03 -1.47
N LEU A 382 -6.25 8.79 -2.53
CA LEU A 382 -6.05 10.23 -2.46
C LEU A 382 -7.32 10.95 -1.99
N ARG A 383 -8.49 10.61 -2.52
CA ARG A 383 -9.78 11.17 -2.08
C ARG A 383 -10.05 10.90 -0.61
N PHE A 384 -9.78 9.68 -0.14
CA PHE A 384 -9.90 9.33 1.27
C PHE A 384 -8.96 10.17 2.14
N ASP A 385 -7.69 10.27 1.76
CA ASP A 385 -6.70 11.05 2.50
C ASP A 385 -7.03 12.56 2.50
N LEU A 386 -7.45 13.11 1.36
CA LEU A 386 -7.81 14.52 1.21
C LEU A 386 -9.08 14.90 2.01
N SER A 387 -10.03 13.98 2.18
CA SER A 387 -11.31 14.23 2.84
C SER A 387 -11.35 13.84 4.32
N ALA A 388 -10.51 12.91 4.76
CA ALA A 388 -10.49 12.47 6.15
C ALA A 388 -9.99 13.57 7.08
N SER A 389 -10.68 13.73 8.21
CA SER A 389 -10.15 14.52 9.34
C SER A 389 -8.98 13.75 9.96
N GLU A 390 -7.89 14.40 10.35
CA GLU A 390 -6.74 13.71 10.96
C GLU A 390 -6.84 13.65 12.49
N VAL A 391 -6.32 12.55 13.06
CA VAL A 391 -5.98 12.38 14.47
C VAL A 391 -4.46 12.32 14.62
N TYR A 392 -3.94 13.04 15.61
CA TYR A 392 -2.53 13.11 15.98
C TYR A 392 -2.28 12.18 17.14
N VAL A 393 -1.45 11.18 16.90
CA VAL A 393 -1.03 10.21 17.90
C VAL A 393 0.46 10.37 18.17
N PHE A 394 0.84 10.13 19.42
CA PHE A 394 2.21 10.27 19.88
C PHE A 394 2.90 8.91 19.90
N THR A 395 4.13 8.89 19.42
CA THR A 395 5.03 7.78 19.72
C THR A 395 5.49 7.88 21.19
N PRO A 396 6.02 6.80 21.77
CA PRO A 396 6.54 6.81 23.15
C PRO A 396 7.74 7.75 23.31
N LYS A 397 8.40 8.12 22.20
CA LYS A 397 9.52 9.04 22.14
C LYS A 397 9.09 10.51 22.05
N GLY A 398 7.79 10.78 21.91
CA GLY A 398 7.23 12.12 21.76
C GLY A 398 7.08 12.61 20.32
N ASP A 399 7.47 11.81 19.31
CA ASP A 399 7.21 12.16 17.90
C ASP A 399 5.72 12.06 17.59
N VAL A 400 5.18 13.04 16.86
CA VAL A 400 3.77 13.10 16.47
C VAL A 400 3.60 12.47 15.08
N VAL A 401 2.67 11.51 14.97
CA VAL A 401 2.30 10.88 13.71
C VAL A 401 0.84 11.24 13.39
N PRO A 402 0.57 11.89 12.25
CA PRO A 402 -0.79 12.14 11.78
C PRO A 402 -1.38 10.88 11.13
N LEU A 403 -2.62 10.57 11.47
CA LEU A 403 -3.40 9.45 10.90
C LEU A 403 -4.82 9.91 10.54
N PRO A 404 -5.50 9.27 9.58
CA PRO A 404 -6.93 9.51 9.34
C PRO A 404 -7.79 9.22 10.59
N SER A 405 -8.86 9.98 10.80
CA SER A 405 -9.79 9.78 11.91
C SER A 405 -10.47 8.43 11.80
N GLY A 406 -10.54 7.73 12.94
CA GLY A 406 -10.99 6.34 12.98
C GLY A 406 -9.89 5.33 12.62
N SER A 407 -8.63 5.77 12.48
CA SER A 407 -7.48 4.87 12.37
C SER A 407 -7.30 4.01 13.61
N THR A 408 -6.72 2.84 13.39
CA THR A 408 -6.45 1.82 14.39
C THR A 408 -4.96 1.75 14.75
N PRO A 409 -4.57 1.08 15.85
CA PRO A 409 -3.16 0.82 16.15
C PRO A 409 -2.40 0.12 15.01
N VAL A 410 -3.08 -0.69 14.20
CA VAL A 410 -2.49 -1.33 13.01
C VAL A 410 -2.15 -0.27 11.95
N ASP A 411 -3.05 0.70 11.71
CA ASP A 411 -2.78 1.84 10.81
C ASP A 411 -1.56 2.64 11.29
N PHE A 412 -1.45 2.88 12.59
CA PHE A 412 -0.26 3.52 13.19
C PHE A 412 1.02 2.72 12.94
N ALA A 413 0.97 1.39 13.07
CA ALA A 413 2.12 0.53 12.82
C ALA A 413 2.62 0.61 11.37
N TYR A 414 1.70 0.54 10.40
CA TYR A 414 2.03 0.70 8.97
C TYR A 414 2.43 2.13 8.58
N ALA A 415 1.98 3.14 9.34
CA ALA A 415 2.40 4.52 9.16
C ALA A 415 3.86 4.73 9.58
N VAL A 416 4.26 4.16 10.72
CA VAL A 416 5.65 4.19 11.21
C VAL A 416 6.58 3.43 10.26
N HIS A 417 6.30 2.15 9.99
CA HIS A 417 7.09 1.37 9.04
C HIS A 417 6.32 0.12 8.56
N THR A 418 6.50 -0.27 7.30
CA THR A 418 5.84 -1.45 6.74
C THR A 418 6.18 -2.74 7.53
N GLU A 419 7.45 -2.92 7.90
CA GLU A 419 7.87 -4.10 8.69
C GLU A 419 7.30 -4.09 10.12
N VAL A 420 7.16 -2.91 10.74
CA VAL A 420 6.53 -2.79 12.07
C VAL A 420 5.05 -3.17 11.97
N GLY A 421 4.38 -2.79 10.89
CA GLY A 421 3.02 -3.22 10.55
C GLY A 421 2.91 -4.73 10.36
N HIS A 422 3.77 -5.34 9.54
CA HIS A 422 3.75 -6.79 9.29
C HIS A 422 3.99 -7.62 10.56
N HIS A 423 4.86 -7.15 11.45
CA HIS A 423 5.24 -7.86 12.66
C HIS A 423 4.41 -7.47 13.90
N CYS A 424 3.35 -6.67 13.74
CA CYS A 424 2.50 -6.20 14.84
C CYS A 424 1.70 -7.36 15.46
N ILE A 425 1.82 -7.55 16.78
CA ILE A 425 1.02 -8.54 17.53
C ILE A 425 -0.01 -7.85 18.44
N GLY A 426 0.35 -6.69 18.99
CA GLY A 426 -0.50 -5.99 19.93
C GLY A 426 -0.10 -4.53 20.04
N ALA A 427 -0.98 -3.75 20.67
CA ALA A 427 -0.75 -2.34 20.92
C ALA A 427 -1.14 -1.95 22.34
N ARG A 428 -0.46 -0.93 22.85
CA ARG A 428 -0.77 -0.28 24.13
C ARG A 428 -1.01 1.20 23.86
N VAL A 429 -2.15 1.71 24.32
CA VAL A 429 -2.54 3.12 24.19
C VAL A 429 -2.59 3.74 25.59
N ASN A 430 -1.87 4.84 25.80
CA ASN A 430 -1.78 5.55 27.09
C ASN A 430 -1.43 4.62 28.27
N GLY A 431 -0.54 3.65 28.06
CA GLY A 431 -0.12 2.70 29.08
C GLY A 431 -1.02 1.46 29.25
N ARG A 432 -2.17 1.38 28.56
CA ARG A 432 -3.11 0.24 28.66
C ARG A 432 -3.14 -0.61 27.40
N LEU A 433 -3.19 -1.94 27.55
CA LEU A 433 -3.34 -2.86 26.42
C LEU A 433 -4.72 -2.67 25.80
N VAL A 434 -4.77 -2.44 24.49
CA VAL A 434 -6.02 -2.26 23.74
C VAL A 434 -6.11 -3.27 22.59
N PRO A 435 -7.33 -3.68 22.20
CA PRO A 435 -7.53 -4.46 20.98
C PRO A 435 -7.01 -3.72 19.74
N LEU A 436 -6.51 -4.46 18.75
CA LEU A 436 -6.01 -3.88 17.48
C LEU A 436 -7.11 -3.19 16.66
N GLU A 437 -8.39 -3.51 16.90
CA GLU A 437 -9.56 -2.88 16.27
C GLU A 437 -9.96 -1.54 16.89
N SER A 438 -9.39 -1.18 18.05
CA SER A 438 -9.74 0.06 18.76
C SER A 438 -9.38 1.30 17.92
N LYS A 439 -10.23 2.33 17.98
CA LYS A 439 -9.98 3.60 17.29
C LYS A 439 -9.07 4.47 18.14
N LEU A 440 -8.14 5.15 17.47
CA LEU A 440 -7.21 6.09 18.09
C LEU A 440 -7.82 7.50 18.16
N ASP A 441 -7.66 8.14 19.32
CA ASP A 441 -8.08 9.51 19.57
C ASP A 441 -6.91 10.49 19.52
N ASN A 442 -7.25 11.76 19.41
CA ASN A 442 -6.29 12.85 19.34
C ASN A 442 -5.54 13.00 20.68
N GLY A 443 -4.22 12.87 20.67
CA GLY A 443 -3.39 12.96 21.87
C GLY A 443 -2.98 11.62 22.47
N ASP A 444 -3.41 10.50 21.90
CA ASP A 444 -3.08 9.17 22.40
C ASP A 444 -1.60 8.82 22.16
N VAL A 445 -0.94 8.27 23.19
CA VAL A 445 0.40 7.71 23.10
C VAL A 445 0.29 6.22 22.76
N VAL A 446 0.82 5.82 21.59
CA VAL A 446 0.69 4.46 21.07
C VAL A 446 2.03 3.73 21.08
N GLU A 447 2.07 2.59 21.74
CA GLU A 447 3.16 1.62 21.78
C GLU A 447 2.77 0.37 20.99
N ILE A 448 3.59 -0.04 20.03
CA ILE A 448 3.35 -1.25 19.24
C ILE A 448 4.30 -2.36 19.71
N PHE A 449 3.75 -3.56 19.93
CA PHE A 449 4.53 -4.77 20.15
C PHE A 449 4.76 -5.50 18.84
N THR A 450 6.03 -5.66 18.48
CA THR A 450 6.46 -6.41 17.30
C THR A 450 7.11 -7.75 17.69
N SER A 451 6.90 -8.80 16.90
CA SER A 451 7.61 -10.08 17.05
C SER A 451 8.40 -10.46 15.83
N LYS A 452 9.55 -11.12 16.05
CA LYS A 452 10.43 -11.65 15.01
C LYS A 452 10.17 -13.12 14.68
N ALA A 453 9.09 -13.72 15.18
CA ALA A 453 8.78 -15.10 14.86
C ALA A 453 8.51 -15.27 13.35
N PRO A 454 8.99 -16.35 12.71
CA PRO A 454 8.80 -16.57 11.27
C PRO A 454 7.33 -16.67 10.84
N ASN A 455 6.43 -17.02 11.76
CA ASN A 455 4.99 -17.08 11.53
C ASN A 455 4.24 -15.81 11.96
N ALA A 456 4.96 -14.75 12.37
CA ALA A 456 4.35 -13.48 12.75
C ALA A 456 4.10 -12.63 11.48
N GLY A 457 2.85 -12.61 11.03
CA GLY A 457 2.39 -11.83 9.90
C GLY A 457 0.98 -11.26 10.13
N PRO A 458 0.52 -10.33 9.27
CA PRO A 458 -0.82 -9.77 9.35
C PRO A 458 -1.90 -10.85 9.15
N SER A 459 -3.04 -10.73 9.82
CA SER A 459 -4.18 -11.62 9.58
C SER A 459 -5.15 -11.04 8.53
N ARG A 460 -5.96 -11.90 7.90
CA ARG A 460 -6.95 -11.47 6.90
C ARG A 460 -8.05 -10.61 7.51
N ASP A 461 -8.32 -10.79 8.80
CA ASP A 461 -9.32 -10.03 9.55
C ASP A 461 -8.96 -8.54 9.66
N TRP A 462 -7.66 -8.19 9.57
CA TRP A 462 -7.21 -6.80 9.59
C TRP A 462 -7.80 -6.01 8.41
N LEU A 463 -8.03 -6.64 7.25
CA LEU A 463 -8.65 -5.98 6.11
C LEU A 463 -10.08 -5.49 6.40
N GLY A 464 -10.74 -6.02 7.44
CA GLY A 464 -12.10 -5.64 7.84
C GLY A 464 -12.17 -4.39 8.71
N PHE A 465 -11.17 -4.13 9.55
CA PHE A 465 -11.20 -3.00 10.51
C PHE A 465 -10.17 -1.90 10.25
N VAL A 466 -9.14 -2.18 9.44
CA VAL A 466 -8.11 -1.20 9.05
C VAL A 466 -8.75 -0.05 8.25
N ALA A 467 -8.60 1.17 8.74
CA ALA A 467 -9.24 2.34 8.14
C ALA A 467 -8.39 2.94 7.01
N SER A 468 -7.06 2.87 7.09
CA SER A 468 -6.21 3.51 6.09
C SER A 468 -6.09 2.65 4.81
N PRO A 469 -6.30 3.24 3.62
CA PRO A 469 -6.05 2.55 2.35
C PRO A 469 -4.61 2.04 2.25
N ARG A 470 -3.64 2.77 2.83
CA ARG A 470 -2.22 2.40 2.88
C ARG A 470 -1.99 1.06 3.57
N ALA A 471 -2.47 0.90 4.81
CA ALA A 471 -2.30 -0.35 5.55
C ALA A 471 -3.04 -1.49 4.83
N ARG A 472 -4.25 -1.25 4.32
CA ARG A 472 -5.01 -2.23 3.56
C ARG A 472 -4.27 -2.73 2.32
N ASN A 473 -3.67 -1.81 1.54
CA ASN A 473 -2.91 -2.16 0.34
C ASN A 473 -1.62 -2.91 0.69
N LYS A 474 -0.91 -2.52 1.77
CA LYS A 474 0.30 -3.21 2.23
C LYS A 474 -0.01 -4.63 2.73
N ILE A 475 -1.11 -4.81 3.46
CA ILE A 475 -1.60 -6.13 3.88
C ILE A 475 -1.96 -6.99 2.67
N ARG A 476 -2.70 -6.45 1.69
CA ARG A 476 -3.03 -7.17 0.44
C ARG A 476 -1.78 -7.56 -0.34
N ALA A 477 -0.82 -6.65 -0.47
CA ALA A 477 0.45 -6.90 -1.14
C ALA A 477 1.26 -8.00 -0.43
N HIS A 478 1.27 -8.01 0.91
CA HIS A 478 1.91 -9.07 1.70
C HIS A 478 1.31 -10.44 1.38
N PHE A 479 -0.03 -10.58 1.44
CA PHE A 479 -0.70 -11.83 1.10
C PHE A 479 -0.53 -12.24 -0.37
N THR A 480 -0.44 -11.28 -1.29
CA THR A 480 -0.20 -11.55 -2.71
C THR A 480 1.22 -12.07 -2.93
N LYS A 481 2.20 -11.52 -2.22
CA LYS A 481 3.59 -11.97 -2.27
C LYS A 481 3.74 -13.37 -1.68
N GLU A 482 3.18 -13.60 -0.50
CA GLU A 482 3.21 -14.91 0.18
C GLU A 482 2.52 -15.98 -0.67
N ARG A 483 1.33 -15.68 -1.21
CA ARG A 483 0.62 -16.56 -2.15
C ARG A 483 1.43 -16.83 -3.41
N ARG A 484 2.14 -15.83 -3.94
CA ARG A 484 2.99 -16.00 -5.13
C ARG A 484 4.20 -16.90 -4.83
N GLU A 485 4.84 -16.74 -3.67
CA GLU A 485 5.95 -17.61 -3.26
C GLU A 485 5.48 -19.06 -3.06
N GLU A 486 4.34 -19.25 -2.38
CA GLU A 486 3.72 -20.56 -2.21
C GLU A 486 3.30 -21.17 -3.56
N ALA A 487 2.70 -20.38 -4.46
CA ALA A 487 2.34 -20.81 -5.80
C ALA A 487 3.56 -21.18 -6.64
N ILE A 488 4.68 -20.46 -6.52
CA ILE A 488 5.94 -20.80 -7.20
C ILE A 488 6.46 -22.16 -6.70
N GLU A 489 6.45 -22.38 -5.38
CA GLU A 489 6.92 -23.63 -4.78
C GLU A 489 6.03 -24.82 -5.19
N GLN A 490 4.70 -24.66 -5.08
CA GLN A 490 3.72 -25.65 -5.54
C GLN A 490 3.85 -25.92 -7.04
N GLY A 491 3.97 -24.88 -7.87
CA GLY A 491 4.13 -25.01 -9.32
C GLY A 491 5.43 -25.72 -9.71
N ARG A 492 6.53 -25.43 -9.01
CA ARG A 492 7.81 -26.12 -9.18
C ARG A 492 7.69 -27.61 -8.84
N GLU A 493 7.00 -27.95 -7.75
CA GLU A 493 6.78 -29.33 -7.35
C GLU A 493 5.86 -30.08 -8.33
N GLN A 494 4.80 -29.43 -8.82
CA GLN A 494 3.89 -30.00 -9.82
C GLN A 494 4.60 -30.29 -11.16
N ILE A 495 5.43 -29.37 -11.66
CA ILE A 495 6.23 -29.60 -12.87
C ILE A 495 7.24 -30.72 -12.63
N ALA A 496 7.96 -30.72 -11.51
CA ALA A 496 8.91 -31.79 -11.19
C ALA A 496 8.23 -33.17 -11.11
N LYS A 497 7.01 -33.24 -10.55
CA LYS A 497 6.20 -34.46 -10.50
C LYS A 497 5.73 -34.89 -11.89
N ALA A 498 5.34 -33.96 -12.75
CA ALA A 498 4.93 -34.24 -14.13
C ALA A 498 6.10 -34.78 -14.97
N ILE A 499 7.31 -34.21 -14.84
CA ILE A 499 8.54 -34.68 -15.50
C ILE A 499 8.89 -36.10 -15.02
N ARG A 500 8.86 -36.36 -13.71
CA ARG A 500 9.14 -37.69 -13.14
C ARG A 500 8.17 -38.75 -13.64
N LYS A 501 6.88 -38.40 -13.82
CA LYS A 501 5.86 -39.33 -14.32
C LYS A 501 6.11 -39.78 -15.77
N GLN A 502 6.81 -38.97 -16.55
CA GLN A 502 7.17 -39.25 -17.95
C GLN A 502 8.53 -39.97 -18.09
N GLY A 503 9.25 -40.26 -17.00
CA GLY A 503 10.48 -41.05 -17.03
C GLY A 503 11.73 -40.30 -17.55
N LEU A 504 11.68 -38.98 -17.67
CA LEU A 504 12.72 -38.17 -18.30
C LEU A 504 13.81 -37.69 -17.30
N PRO A 505 15.08 -37.53 -17.74
CA PRO A 505 16.16 -37.05 -16.90
C PRO A 505 15.99 -35.57 -16.51
N LEU A 506 15.80 -35.30 -15.21
CA LEU A 506 15.56 -33.98 -14.60
C LEU A 506 16.65 -32.93 -14.89
N GLN A 507 17.89 -33.33 -15.18
CA GLN A 507 19.03 -32.41 -15.28
C GLN A 507 19.10 -31.61 -16.58
N ARG A 508 18.55 -32.10 -17.69
CA ARG A 508 18.57 -31.38 -18.98
C ARG A 508 17.32 -30.53 -19.20
N LEU A 509 16.17 -30.98 -18.69
CA LEU A 509 14.85 -30.35 -18.86
C LEU A 509 14.60 -29.14 -17.94
N LEU A 510 15.23 -29.12 -16.76
CA LEU A 510 15.18 -27.96 -15.84
C LEU A 510 16.28 -26.93 -16.14
N SER A 511 16.91 -26.99 -17.31
CA SER A 511 17.86 -25.95 -17.73
C SER A 511 17.13 -24.59 -17.76
N SER A 512 17.77 -23.56 -17.21
CA SER A 512 17.19 -22.22 -17.15
C SER A 512 16.85 -21.68 -18.55
N GLU A 513 17.58 -22.10 -19.58
CA GLU A 513 17.36 -21.73 -20.97
C GLU A 513 16.06 -22.33 -21.54
N ALA A 514 15.82 -23.64 -21.37
CA ALA A 514 14.60 -24.30 -21.86
C ALA A 514 13.34 -23.72 -21.20
N LEU A 515 13.37 -23.55 -19.88
CA LEU A 515 12.25 -22.95 -19.14
C LEU A 515 12.02 -21.47 -19.48
N SER A 516 13.08 -20.72 -19.79
CA SER A 516 12.95 -19.32 -20.24
C SER A 516 12.30 -19.23 -21.61
N SER A 517 12.66 -20.12 -22.54
CA SER A 517 12.04 -20.16 -23.87
C SER A 517 10.53 -20.42 -23.79
N ILE A 518 10.13 -21.35 -22.93
CA ILE A 518 8.71 -21.70 -22.73
C ILE A 518 7.95 -20.60 -22.00
N ALA A 519 8.60 -19.91 -21.05
CA ALA A 519 8.01 -18.74 -20.41
C ALA A 519 7.70 -17.65 -21.46
N LEU A 520 8.62 -17.38 -22.38
CA LEU A 520 8.41 -16.43 -23.48
C LEU A 520 7.29 -16.87 -24.44
N ASP A 521 7.25 -18.14 -24.83
CA ASP A 521 6.22 -18.70 -25.71
C ASP A 521 4.81 -18.66 -25.09
N LEU A 522 4.73 -18.80 -23.76
CA LEU A 522 3.49 -18.69 -23.00
C LEU A 522 3.15 -17.24 -22.59
N HIS A 523 3.91 -16.26 -23.08
CA HIS A 523 3.77 -14.84 -22.75
C HIS A 523 3.89 -14.54 -21.24
N HIS A 524 4.71 -15.31 -20.53
CA HIS A 524 5.09 -15.04 -19.14
C HIS A 524 6.43 -14.30 -19.07
N ALA A 525 6.52 -13.35 -18.13
CA ALA A 525 7.67 -12.44 -18.03
C ALA A 525 8.98 -13.14 -17.60
N ASP A 526 8.88 -14.16 -16.76
CA ASP A 526 10.02 -14.88 -16.18
C ASP A 526 9.65 -16.32 -15.78
N ILE A 527 10.67 -17.14 -15.51
CA ILE A 527 10.50 -18.53 -15.05
C ILE A 527 9.66 -18.57 -13.76
N SER A 528 9.83 -17.59 -12.87
CA SER A 528 9.05 -17.49 -11.64
C SER A 528 7.56 -17.24 -11.91
N ALA A 529 7.19 -16.41 -12.90
CA ALA A 529 5.80 -16.26 -13.33
C ALA A 529 5.24 -17.54 -13.95
N LEU A 530 6.05 -18.30 -14.70
CA LEU A 530 5.63 -19.61 -15.21
C LEU A 530 5.33 -20.58 -14.07
N TYR A 531 6.20 -20.67 -13.06
CA TYR A 531 5.94 -21.50 -11.88
C TYR A 531 4.71 -21.04 -11.11
N ALA A 532 4.55 -19.72 -10.88
CA ALA A 532 3.36 -19.17 -10.23
C ALA A 532 2.08 -19.51 -11.01
N ALA A 533 2.09 -19.38 -12.35
CA ALA A 533 0.96 -19.69 -13.21
C ALA A 533 0.56 -21.17 -13.16
N VAL A 534 1.53 -22.07 -13.00
CA VAL A 534 1.25 -23.50 -12.80
C VAL A 534 0.71 -23.76 -11.40
N GLY A 535 1.28 -23.16 -10.35
CA GLY A 535 0.78 -23.29 -8.98
C GLY A 535 -0.66 -22.77 -8.80
N GLU A 536 -1.01 -21.70 -9.52
CA GLU A 536 -2.37 -21.15 -9.53
C GLU A 536 -3.35 -21.90 -10.45
N ASN A 537 -2.88 -22.93 -11.17
CA ASN A 537 -3.63 -23.70 -12.18
C ASN A 537 -4.09 -22.90 -13.41
N HIS A 538 -3.46 -21.76 -13.72
CA HIS A 538 -3.68 -21.05 -14.98
C HIS A 538 -3.11 -21.84 -16.17
N VAL A 539 -2.01 -22.58 -15.94
CA VAL A 539 -1.38 -23.47 -16.91
C VAL A 539 -1.21 -24.85 -16.30
N SER A 540 -1.60 -25.90 -17.02
CA SER A 540 -1.38 -27.28 -16.56
C SER A 540 0.11 -27.64 -16.63
N ALA A 541 0.65 -28.19 -15.54
CA ALA A 541 2.01 -28.72 -15.49
C ALA A 541 2.30 -29.74 -16.62
N GLN A 542 1.29 -30.51 -17.05
CA GLN A 542 1.42 -31.45 -18.15
C GLN A 542 1.60 -30.76 -19.50
N SER A 543 0.89 -29.64 -19.72
CA SER A 543 1.00 -28.86 -20.96
C SER A 543 2.38 -28.21 -21.09
N VAL A 544 2.94 -27.74 -19.97
CA VAL A 544 4.32 -27.23 -19.92
C VAL A 544 5.31 -28.33 -20.29
N VAL A 545 5.19 -29.53 -19.69
CA VAL A 545 6.10 -30.66 -19.98
C VAL A 545 5.98 -31.16 -21.43
N GLN A 546 4.78 -31.23 -22.00
CA GLN A 546 4.57 -31.61 -23.40
C GLN A 546 5.21 -30.61 -24.38
N ARG A 547 5.10 -29.31 -24.10
CA ARG A 547 5.77 -28.28 -24.90
C ARG A 547 7.28 -28.35 -24.75
N LEU A 548 7.77 -28.61 -23.54
CA LEU A 548 9.19 -28.82 -23.27
C LEU A 548 9.76 -29.99 -24.08
N LEU A 549 8.99 -31.07 -24.23
CA LEU A 549 9.32 -32.19 -25.11
C LEU A 549 9.31 -31.82 -26.61
N GLN A 550 8.36 -31.00 -27.05
CA GLN A 550 8.31 -30.53 -28.44
C GLN A 550 9.49 -29.63 -28.81
N THR A 551 9.89 -28.71 -27.93
CA THR A 551 11.03 -27.81 -28.16
C THR A 551 12.37 -28.56 -28.19
N LEU A 552 12.46 -29.73 -27.54
CA LEU A 552 13.63 -30.60 -27.53
C LEU A 552 13.64 -31.67 -28.64
N GLY A 553 12.72 -31.61 -29.61
CA GLY A 553 12.73 -32.50 -30.78
C GLY A 553 11.84 -33.75 -30.67
N GLY A 554 10.86 -33.79 -29.77
CA GLY A 554 9.91 -34.90 -29.65
C GLY A 554 10.49 -36.16 -28.97
N GLU A 555 9.68 -37.23 -28.89
CA GLU A 555 10.07 -38.51 -28.28
C GLU A 555 11.28 -39.16 -28.99
N GLU A 556 11.47 -38.91 -30.29
CA GLU A 556 12.58 -39.44 -31.09
C GLU A 556 13.93 -38.74 -30.82
N GLY A 557 13.94 -37.43 -30.55
CA GLY A 557 15.18 -36.70 -30.18
C GLY A 557 15.67 -36.98 -28.75
N ALA A 558 14.78 -37.45 -27.88
CA ALA A 558 15.13 -37.90 -26.53
C ALA A 558 15.68 -39.34 -26.51
N GLU A 559 15.41 -40.14 -27.55
CA GLU A 559 15.97 -41.48 -27.73
C GLU A 559 17.33 -41.47 -28.46
N GLU A 560 17.58 -40.54 -29.37
CA GLU A 560 18.86 -40.47 -30.12
C GLU A 560 20.06 -39.99 -29.27
N ASP A 561 19.84 -39.14 -28.26
CA ASP A 561 20.92 -38.64 -27.38
C ASP A 561 21.36 -39.63 -26.27
N LEU A 562 20.66 -40.78 -26.13
CA LEU A 562 21.04 -41.85 -25.20
C LEU A 562 22.23 -42.68 -25.71
N ALA A 563 22.57 -42.60 -27.00
CA ALA A 563 23.62 -43.40 -27.63
C ALA A 563 25.00 -42.71 -27.69
N GLU A 564 25.09 -41.38 -27.59
CA GLU A 564 26.35 -40.63 -27.82
C GLU A 564 27.13 -40.20 -26.56
N SER A 565 26.70 -40.58 -25.35
CA SER A 565 27.46 -40.28 -24.12
C SER A 565 28.28 -41.47 -23.62
N THR A 566 29.12 -42.03 -24.50
CA THR A 566 30.31 -42.81 -24.10
C THR A 566 31.52 -41.98 -24.55
N ILE A 567 32.41 -41.50 -23.68
CA ILE A 567 33.64 -42.11 -23.11
C ILE A 567 34.37 -40.93 -22.37
N PRO A 568 35.50 -41.07 -21.65
CA PRO A 568 35.82 -41.66 -20.34
C PRO A 568 36.16 -40.61 -19.25
N THR A 569 35.95 -40.91 -17.96
CA THR A 569 36.51 -40.10 -16.85
C THR A 569 37.60 -40.85 -16.08
N LEU A 570 38.78 -40.22 -15.98
CA LEU A 570 39.87 -40.47 -15.02
C LEU A 570 40.07 -39.17 -14.19
N PRO A 571 40.63 -39.25 -12.96
CA PRO A 571 39.89 -38.94 -11.75
C PRO A 571 40.34 -37.63 -11.08
N GLY A 572 39.38 -36.88 -10.55
CA GLY A 572 39.63 -35.66 -9.77
C GLY A 572 38.63 -35.51 -8.63
N ASP A 573 39.12 -35.74 -7.42
CA ASP A 573 38.45 -35.66 -6.13
C ASP A 573 37.38 -34.55 -5.98
N ARG A 574 36.16 -34.96 -5.61
CA ARG A 574 35.47 -34.40 -4.43
C ARG A 574 34.28 -35.28 -4.01
N ARG A 575 34.45 -35.84 -2.82
CA ARG A 575 33.56 -36.77 -2.10
C ARG A 575 32.19 -36.15 -1.79
N GLU A 576 31.13 -36.77 -2.30
CA GLU A 576 29.88 -36.95 -1.56
C GLU A 576 29.46 -38.43 -1.63
N ARG A 577 29.25 -39.02 -0.45
CA ARG A 577 29.07 -40.45 -0.21
C ARG A 577 27.76 -40.96 -0.83
N LYS A 578 27.83 -41.65 -1.98
CA LYS A 578 26.83 -42.67 -2.33
C LYS A 578 26.97 -43.83 -1.33
N ARG A 579 25.95 -44.06 -0.52
CA ARG A 579 25.81 -45.35 0.18
C ARG A 579 25.64 -46.43 -0.90
N SER A 580 26.48 -47.47 -0.84
CA SER A 580 26.39 -48.65 -1.68
C SER A 580 24.99 -49.25 -1.60
N ALA A 581 24.51 -49.83 -2.70
CA ALA A 581 23.46 -50.83 -2.65
C ALA A 581 23.87 -51.85 -1.59
N GLY A 582 23.08 -51.94 -0.51
CA GLY A 582 23.33 -52.90 0.55
C GLY A 582 23.24 -54.30 0.00
N ASP A 583 24.19 -55.14 0.40
CA ASP A 583 24.15 -56.58 0.23
C ASP A 583 22.78 -57.11 0.74
N PRO A 584 21.92 -57.69 -0.13
CA PRO A 584 20.61 -58.19 0.24
C PRO A 584 20.67 -59.40 1.19
N GLY A 585 21.87 -59.92 1.50
CA GLY A 585 22.08 -60.95 2.51
C GLY A 585 21.52 -62.31 2.11
N VAL A 586 21.52 -62.62 0.80
CA VAL A 586 21.01 -63.88 0.24
C VAL A 586 22.06 -64.49 -0.67
N LEU A 587 22.44 -65.73 -0.38
CA LEU A 587 23.38 -66.51 -1.17
C LEU A 587 22.61 -67.48 -2.08
N VAL A 588 22.94 -67.51 -3.37
CA VAL A 588 22.42 -68.51 -4.32
C VAL A 588 23.34 -69.72 -4.29
N LYS A 589 22.80 -70.94 -4.12
CA LYS A 589 23.63 -72.15 -4.11
C LYS A 589 24.32 -72.35 -5.46
N GLY A 590 25.66 -72.31 -5.47
CA GLY A 590 26.49 -72.71 -6.61
C GLY A 590 26.97 -71.60 -7.54
N VAL A 591 26.64 -70.33 -7.32
CA VAL A 591 27.12 -69.19 -8.13
C VAL A 591 27.41 -67.97 -7.24
N GLU A 592 28.61 -67.40 -7.37
CA GLU A 592 28.99 -66.14 -6.72
C GLU A 592 28.63 -64.94 -7.61
N ASP A 593 28.27 -63.82 -6.99
CA ASP A 593 28.05 -62.51 -7.65
C ASP A 593 26.85 -62.41 -8.62
N VAL A 594 25.74 -63.08 -8.28
CA VAL A 594 24.46 -62.94 -9.02
C VAL A 594 23.65 -61.79 -8.43
N TRP A 595 23.07 -60.95 -9.28
CA TRP A 595 22.20 -59.85 -8.84
C TRP A 595 20.91 -60.39 -8.21
N VAL A 596 20.81 -60.28 -6.88
CA VAL A 596 19.65 -60.75 -6.10
C VAL A 596 18.75 -59.58 -5.71
N LYS A 597 17.43 -59.75 -5.88
CA LYS A 597 16.42 -58.77 -5.50
C LYS A 597 15.32 -59.42 -4.65
N LEU A 598 15.01 -58.83 -3.50
CA LEU A 598 13.89 -59.25 -2.66
C LEU A 598 12.56 -58.81 -3.29
N SER A 599 11.58 -59.71 -3.32
CA SER A 599 10.28 -59.44 -3.96
C SER A 599 9.36 -58.60 -3.09
N ARG A 600 8.69 -57.61 -3.70
CA ARG A 600 7.76 -56.70 -3.01
C ARG A 600 6.39 -57.32 -2.73
N CYS A 601 6.06 -58.46 -3.32
CA CYS A 601 4.75 -59.11 -3.15
C CYS A 601 4.61 -59.89 -1.83
N CYS A 602 5.72 -60.35 -1.24
CA CYS A 602 5.71 -61.14 -0.01
C CYS A 602 6.75 -60.69 1.03
N THR A 603 7.51 -59.63 0.73
CA THR A 603 8.49 -58.97 1.62
C THR A 603 9.22 -59.95 2.54
N PRO A 604 10.05 -60.84 1.98
CA PRO A 604 10.70 -61.90 2.74
C PRO A 604 11.75 -61.32 3.70
N VAL A 605 11.79 -61.83 4.93
CA VAL A 605 12.75 -61.43 5.97
C VAL A 605 13.55 -62.64 6.47
N PRO A 606 14.76 -62.45 7.02
CA PRO A 606 15.55 -63.55 7.55
C PRO A 606 14.78 -64.33 8.62
N GLY A 607 14.66 -65.64 8.42
CA GLY A 607 13.81 -66.55 9.20
C GLY A 607 12.68 -67.19 8.40
N ASP A 608 12.27 -66.56 7.29
CA ASP A 608 11.31 -67.17 6.36
C ASP A 608 12.00 -68.19 5.43
N ARG A 609 11.29 -69.25 5.03
CA ARG A 609 11.75 -70.16 3.96
C ARG A 609 11.63 -69.44 2.62
N ILE A 610 12.74 -69.29 1.90
CA ILE A 610 12.83 -68.54 0.65
C ILE A 610 13.17 -69.41 -0.56
N LEU A 611 12.76 -68.95 -1.74
CA LEU A 611 13.01 -69.56 -3.04
C LEU A 611 13.36 -68.46 -4.04
N GLY A 612 14.34 -68.72 -4.91
CA GLY A 612 14.79 -67.81 -5.96
C GLY A 612 14.11 -68.13 -7.29
N PHE A 613 13.75 -67.11 -8.05
CA PHE A 613 13.24 -67.24 -9.41
C PHE A 613 14.06 -66.37 -10.37
N VAL A 614 14.60 -66.96 -11.43
CA VAL A 614 15.40 -66.23 -12.44
C VAL A 614 14.47 -65.38 -13.31
N THR A 615 14.58 -64.05 -13.24
CA THR A 615 13.80 -63.12 -14.08
C THR A 615 14.42 -62.98 -15.48
N ARG A 616 13.67 -62.46 -16.47
CA ARG A 616 14.17 -62.28 -17.85
C ARG A 616 15.30 -61.26 -17.99
N GLY A 617 15.57 -60.45 -16.95
CA GLY A 617 16.57 -59.36 -16.96
C GLY A 617 17.83 -59.65 -16.15
N ASN A 618 18.36 -60.88 -16.18
CA ASN A 618 19.60 -61.31 -15.51
C ASN A 618 19.66 -61.11 -13.98
N GLY A 619 18.52 -61.16 -13.28
CA GLY A 619 18.45 -61.07 -11.83
C GLY A 619 17.58 -62.15 -11.19
N VAL A 620 17.94 -62.59 -9.98
CA VAL A 620 17.17 -63.56 -9.19
C VAL A 620 16.21 -62.81 -8.25
N SER A 621 14.92 -63.07 -8.40
CA SER A 621 13.87 -62.55 -7.51
C SER A 621 13.60 -63.54 -6.38
N VAL A 622 13.77 -63.11 -5.13
CA VAL A 622 13.60 -63.97 -3.95
C VAL A 622 12.18 -63.83 -3.42
N HIS A 623 11.50 -64.96 -3.26
CA HIS A 623 10.12 -65.06 -2.79
C HIS A 623 10.05 -65.94 -1.55
N ARG A 624 9.02 -65.74 -0.73
CA ARG A 624 8.66 -66.64 0.39
C ARG A 624 8.08 -67.93 -0.20
N ALA A 625 8.38 -69.09 0.40
CA ALA A 625 7.99 -70.40 -0.12
C ALA A 625 6.47 -70.62 -0.19
N ASP A 626 5.70 -69.83 0.58
CA ASP A 626 4.24 -69.79 0.71
C ASP A 626 3.62 -68.56 0.01
N CYS A 627 4.36 -67.85 -0.84
CA CYS A 627 3.84 -66.71 -1.59
C CYS A 627 2.83 -67.16 -2.67
N THR A 628 1.67 -66.52 -2.76
CA THR A 628 0.64 -66.84 -3.77
C THR A 628 1.15 -66.81 -5.21
N ASN A 629 2.08 -65.90 -5.51
CA ASN A 629 2.69 -65.81 -6.85
C ASN A 629 3.65 -66.97 -7.15
N ILE A 630 4.20 -67.65 -6.12
CA ILE A 630 5.16 -68.73 -6.34
C ILE A 630 4.50 -69.99 -6.87
N GLU A 631 3.22 -70.21 -6.60
CA GLU A 631 2.48 -71.36 -7.13
C GLU A 631 2.44 -71.33 -8.66
N GLN A 632 2.26 -70.15 -9.25
CA GLN A 632 2.33 -69.97 -10.71
C GLN A 632 3.76 -70.08 -11.24
N LEU A 633 4.76 -69.61 -10.49
CA LEU A 633 6.17 -69.67 -10.89
C LEU A 633 6.75 -71.09 -10.83
N LYS A 634 6.23 -71.95 -9.95
CA LYS A 634 6.57 -73.39 -9.88
C LYS A 634 6.20 -74.16 -11.15
N ALA A 635 5.36 -73.60 -12.03
CA ALA A 635 5.09 -74.18 -13.35
C ALA A 635 6.32 -74.13 -14.30
N GLN A 636 7.36 -73.36 -13.96
CA GLN A 636 8.63 -73.26 -14.70
C GLN A 636 9.79 -73.72 -13.79
N PRO A 637 9.91 -75.03 -13.50
CA PRO A 637 10.93 -75.54 -12.58
C PRO A 637 12.37 -75.23 -13.03
N GLU A 638 12.59 -75.07 -14.34
CA GLU A 638 13.90 -74.73 -14.92
C GLU A 638 14.42 -73.33 -14.55
N ARG A 639 13.57 -72.46 -13.98
CA ARG A 639 13.94 -71.10 -13.53
C ARG A 639 13.93 -70.93 -12.02
N MET A 640 13.69 -72.01 -11.28
CA MET A 640 13.70 -72.02 -9.81
C MET A 640 15.11 -72.31 -9.30
N LEU A 641 15.55 -71.54 -8.31
CA LEU A 641 16.85 -71.69 -7.66
C LEU A 641 16.68 -71.79 -6.14
N GLU A 642 17.49 -72.66 -5.53
CA GLU A 642 17.63 -72.68 -4.08
C GLU A 642 18.50 -71.52 -3.61
N VAL A 643 18.00 -70.78 -2.62
CA VAL A 643 18.65 -69.61 -2.04
C VAL A 643 18.62 -69.71 -0.52
N GLU A 644 19.69 -69.28 0.13
CA GLU A 644 19.84 -69.30 1.59
C GLU A 644 20.11 -67.89 2.13
N TRP A 645 19.65 -67.63 3.35
CA TRP A 645 19.92 -66.37 4.04
C TRP A 645 21.36 -66.34 4.55
N ALA A 646 22.10 -65.31 4.17
CA ALA A 646 23.42 -64.97 4.68
C ALA A 646 23.46 -63.46 5.04
N PRO A 647 22.68 -63.02 6.04
CA PRO A 647 22.56 -61.59 6.37
C PRO A 647 23.89 -61.02 6.88
N THR A 648 24.32 -59.90 6.33
CA THR A 648 25.46 -59.13 6.84
C THR A 648 24.98 -58.00 7.76
N ALA A 649 25.87 -57.44 8.59
CA ALA A 649 25.53 -56.34 9.51
C ALA A 649 25.01 -55.06 8.81
N SER A 650 25.16 -54.98 7.49
CA SER A 650 24.70 -53.90 6.62
C SER A 650 23.40 -54.21 5.87
N SER A 651 22.84 -55.42 5.99
CA SER A 651 21.61 -55.80 5.29
C SER A 651 20.40 -55.13 5.94
N VAL A 652 19.55 -54.51 5.13
CA VAL A 652 18.31 -53.84 5.57
C VAL A 652 17.14 -54.45 4.82
N PHE A 653 16.09 -54.83 5.55
CA PHE A 653 14.92 -55.52 5.03
C PHE A 653 13.67 -54.66 5.13
N LEU A 654 12.80 -54.74 4.12
CA LEU A 654 11.50 -54.07 4.10
C LEU A 654 10.46 -54.94 4.81
N VAL A 655 9.81 -54.36 5.82
CA VAL A 655 8.74 -55.02 6.59
C VAL A 655 7.47 -54.21 6.49
N SER A 656 6.35 -54.90 6.27
CA SER A 656 5.01 -54.31 6.35
C SER A 656 4.22 -54.95 7.49
N ILE A 657 3.66 -54.12 8.38
CA ILE A 657 2.77 -54.55 9.45
C ILE A 657 1.38 -53.99 9.23
N GLN A 658 0.37 -54.76 9.62
CA GLN A 658 -1.02 -54.36 9.68
C GLN A 658 -1.45 -54.27 11.15
N ILE A 659 -2.06 -53.14 11.49
CA ILE A 659 -2.55 -52.77 12.81
C ILE A 659 -4.05 -52.66 12.71
N GLU A 660 -4.75 -53.38 13.58
CA GLU A 660 -6.20 -53.34 13.69
C GLU A 660 -6.58 -52.80 15.07
N ALA A 661 -7.34 -51.72 15.05
CA ALA A 661 -7.63 -50.93 16.23
C ALA A 661 -9.05 -50.34 16.19
N LEU A 662 -9.61 -50.06 17.35
CA LEU A 662 -10.84 -49.28 17.46
C LEU A 662 -10.50 -47.80 17.27
N ASP A 663 -11.18 -47.16 16.32
CA ASP A 663 -10.95 -45.77 15.97
C ASP A 663 -11.28 -44.85 17.15
N ARG A 664 -10.30 -44.03 17.54
CA ARG A 664 -10.42 -43.03 18.60
C ARG A 664 -9.56 -41.81 18.28
N ALA A 665 -9.92 -40.69 18.90
CA ALA A 665 -9.14 -39.46 18.79
C ALA A 665 -7.67 -39.73 19.14
N ARG A 666 -6.78 -39.31 18.24
CA ARG A 666 -5.31 -39.40 18.34
C ARG A 666 -4.69 -40.79 18.16
N LEU A 667 -5.44 -41.81 17.77
CA LEU A 667 -4.88 -43.16 17.52
C LEU A 667 -3.69 -43.14 16.54
N LEU A 668 -3.81 -42.44 15.41
CA LEU A 668 -2.73 -42.34 14.42
C LEU A 668 -1.47 -41.66 15.00
N SER A 669 -1.65 -40.65 15.86
CA SER A 669 -0.56 -39.96 16.54
C SER A 669 0.15 -40.88 17.54
N ASP A 670 -0.60 -41.72 18.26
CA ASP A 670 -0.05 -42.66 19.23
C ASP A 670 0.76 -43.75 18.52
N VAL A 671 0.25 -44.29 17.41
CA VAL A 671 0.94 -45.30 16.59
C VAL A 671 2.22 -44.76 15.96
N THR A 672 2.17 -43.58 15.36
CA THR A 672 3.36 -42.96 14.73
C THR A 672 4.43 -42.60 15.76
N ARG A 673 4.02 -42.15 16.96
CA ARG A 673 4.94 -41.88 18.07
C ARG A 673 5.62 -43.16 18.56
N VAL A 674 4.88 -44.24 18.83
CA VAL A 674 5.46 -45.51 19.29
C VAL A 674 6.42 -46.10 18.26
N LEU A 675 6.10 -46.05 16.97
CA LEU A 675 7.01 -46.49 15.91
C LEU A 675 8.30 -45.64 15.87
N SER A 676 8.17 -44.33 16.06
CA SER A 676 9.32 -43.40 16.09
C SER A 676 10.19 -43.61 17.34
N ASP A 677 9.59 -43.84 18.50
CA ASP A 677 10.30 -44.14 19.77
C ASP A 677 11.10 -45.45 19.68
N GLN A 678 10.64 -46.41 18.87
CA GLN A 678 11.36 -47.64 18.54
C GLN A 678 12.44 -47.43 17.45
N HIS A 679 12.72 -46.18 17.06
CA HIS A 679 13.71 -45.81 16.07
C HIS A 679 13.46 -46.46 14.69
N VAL A 680 12.19 -46.70 14.36
CA VAL A 680 11.77 -47.28 13.08
C VAL A 680 11.47 -46.16 12.09
N ASN A 681 12.17 -46.17 10.94
CA ASN A 681 11.92 -45.19 9.88
C ASN A 681 10.72 -45.62 9.01
N ILE A 682 9.60 -44.91 9.14
CA ILE A 682 8.37 -45.19 8.38
C ILE A 682 8.56 -44.72 6.93
N LEU A 683 8.50 -45.65 5.98
CA LEU A 683 8.61 -45.35 4.55
C LEU A 683 7.24 -45.08 3.91
N ALA A 684 6.22 -45.80 4.34
CA ALA A 684 4.85 -45.62 3.86
C ALA A 684 3.85 -46.00 4.96
N ALA A 685 2.72 -45.30 4.98
CA ALA A 685 1.60 -45.60 5.86
C ALA A 685 0.28 -45.48 5.06
N THR A 686 -0.63 -46.42 5.26
CA THR A 686 -2.00 -46.38 4.70
C THR A 686 -2.97 -46.62 5.84
N VAL A 687 -3.96 -45.75 6.01
CA VAL A 687 -4.91 -45.80 7.14
C VAL A 687 -6.31 -45.75 6.58
N ASN A 688 -7.09 -46.81 6.83
CA ASN A 688 -8.48 -46.90 6.40
C ASN A 688 -9.36 -47.16 7.62
N THR A 689 -10.43 -46.38 7.77
CA THR A 689 -11.43 -46.61 8.83
C THR A 689 -12.68 -47.21 8.21
N SER A 690 -13.09 -48.39 8.69
CA SER A 690 -14.34 -49.04 8.29
C SER A 690 -15.56 -48.39 8.95
N ARG A 691 -16.76 -48.68 8.44
CA ARG A 691 -18.04 -48.18 8.97
C ARG A 691 -18.28 -48.59 10.43
N ASP A 692 -17.71 -49.72 10.84
CA ASP A 692 -17.82 -50.25 12.21
C ASP A 692 -16.82 -49.62 13.20
N ARG A 693 -16.24 -48.46 12.86
CA ARG A 693 -15.21 -47.75 13.64
C ARG A 693 -13.95 -48.60 13.92
N VAL A 694 -13.62 -49.49 13.01
CA VAL A 694 -12.36 -50.24 13.02
C VAL A 694 -11.37 -49.55 12.09
N ALA A 695 -10.26 -49.09 12.63
CA ALA A 695 -9.13 -48.54 11.90
C ALA A 695 -8.17 -49.68 11.51
N MET A 696 -8.00 -49.89 10.20
CA MET A 696 -7.00 -50.77 9.61
C MET A 696 -5.85 -49.91 9.08
N SER A 697 -4.71 -49.99 9.74
CA SER A 697 -3.52 -49.21 9.38
C SER A 697 -2.39 -50.13 8.93
N ARG A 698 -1.85 -49.90 7.74
CA ARG A 698 -0.69 -50.61 7.21
C ARG A 698 0.52 -49.68 7.23
N PHE A 699 1.60 -50.10 7.88
CA PHE A 699 2.86 -49.38 7.94
C PHE A 699 3.98 -50.20 7.32
N THR A 700 4.76 -49.58 6.45
CA THR A 700 5.94 -50.17 5.82
C THR A 700 7.19 -49.43 6.26
N PHE A 701 8.21 -50.16 6.71
CA PHE A 701 9.46 -49.60 7.21
C PHE A 701 10.65 -50.52 6.93
N GLU A 702 11.85 -49.96 7.05
CA GLU A 702 13.13 -50.67 6.89
C GLU A 702 13.69 -51.12 8.26
N MET A 703 14.21 -52.34 8.33
CA MET A 703 14.75 -52.94 9.55
C MET A 703 15.97 -53.82 9.26
N GLY A 704 17.03 -53.70 10.07
CA GLY A 704 18.24 -54.52 9.94
C GLY A 704 18.21 -55.85 10.70
N ASP A 705 17.56 -55.91 11.87
CA ASP A 705 17.52 -57.11 12.71
C ASP A 705 16.09 -57.69 12.84
N PRO A 706 15.84 -58.94 12.39
CA PRO A 706 14.56 -59.62 12.56
C PRO A 706 14.08 -59.72 14.01
N LYS A 707 15.00 -59.78 14.99
CA LYS A 707 14.65 -59.83 16.42
C LYS A 707 13.99 -58.54 16.91
N HIS A 708 14.31 -57.41 16.27
CA HIS A 708 13.74 -56.11 16.61
C HIS A 708 12.25 -56.03 16.24
N LEU A 709 11.80 -56.75 15.20
CA LEU A 709 10.40 -56.76 14.76
C LEU A 709 9.44 -57.21 15.86
N GLY A 710 9.81 -58.25 16.62
CA GLY A 710 8.98 -58.74 17.73
C GLY A 710 8.77 -57.69 18.82
N HIS A 711 9.79 -56.86 19.10
CA HIS A 711 9.71 -55.79 20.07
C HIS A 711 8.79 -54.66 19.58
N VAL A 712 8.91 -54.27 18.30
CA VAL A 712 8.05 -53.27 17.65
C VAL A 712 6.58 -53.71 17.67
N LEU A 713 6.28 -54.95 17.28
CA LEU A 713 4.91 -55.48 17.31
C LEU A 713 4.31 -55.45 18.72
N LYS A 714 5.12 -55.80 19.74
CA LYS A 714 4.68 -55.77 21.15
C LYS A 714 4.43 -54.35 21.64
N ALA A 715 5.27 -53.39 21.26
CA ALA A 715 5.11 -51.98 21.62
C ALA A 715 3.83 -51.39 21.00
N VAL A 716 3.59 -51.65 19.72
CA VAL A 716 2.37 -51.19 19.02
C VAL A 716 1.11 -51.84 19.61
N ARG A 717 1.17 -53.12 19.99
CA ARG A 717 0.05 -53.81 20.67
C ARG A 717 -0.25 -53.24 22.07
N GLY A 718 0.71 -52.55 22.69
CA GLY A 718 0.51 -51.88 23.98
C GLY A 718 -0.28 -50.57 23.89
N ILE A 719 -0.57 -50.07 22.69
CA ILE A 719 -1.35 -48.85 22.48
C ILE A 719 -2.82 -49.13 22.79
N GLU A 720 -3.41 -48.31 23.67
CA GLU A 720 -4.82 -48.41 24.01
C GLU A 720 -5.69 -48.28 22.75
N GLY A 721 -6.55 -49.29 22.50
CA GLY A 721 -7.41 -49.36 21.33
C GLY A 721 -6.88 -50.24 20.19
N VAL A 722 -5.61 -50.61 20.19
CA VAL A 722 -5.06 -51.63 19.27
C VAL A 722 -5.36 -53.01 19.84
N TYR A 723 -6.07 -53.85 19.10
CA TYR A 723 -6.38 -55.21 19.54
C TYR A 723 -5.61 -56.28 18.74
N ASP A 724 -5.19 -55.98 17.51
CA ASP A 724 -4.32 -56.89 16.76
C ASP A 724 -3.23 -56.15 15.95
N VAL A 725 -2.07 -56.81 15.85
CA VAL A 725 -0.94 -56.37 15.03
C VAL A 725 -0.20 -57.59 14.53
N TYR A 726 -0.05 -57.69 13.20
CA TYR A 726 0.67 -58.78 12.55
C TYR A 726 1.41 -58.30 11.29
N ARG A 727 2.36 -59.12 10.82
CA ARG A 727 3.11 -58.88 9.59
C ARG A 727 2.30 -59.33 8.38
N VAL A 728 2.28 -58.52 7.32
CA VAL A 728 1.62 -58.85 6.03
C VAL A 728 2.61 -59.52 5.08
#